data_AF-A0AAF0RC84-F1
#
_entry.id   AF-A0AAF0RC84-F1
#
_cell.length_a   1.000
_cell.length_b   1.000
_cell.length_c   1.000
_cell.angle_alpha   90.00
_cell.angle_beta   90.00
_cell.angle_gamma   90.00
#
_symmetry.space_group_name_H-M   'P 1'
#
loop_
_entity.id
_entity.type
_entity.pdbx_description
1 polymer ?
#
loop_
_entity_poly.entity_id
_entity_poly.type
_entity_poly.pdbx_seq_one_letter_code
_entity_poly.pdbx_strand_id
1 'polypeptide(L)'
;MTINLGSVDEGQRENLFHTRCGIKGKTYSMIIDGGSCANVVSSYLVDKLGIACMKRSTPYRLQWLNDCGEVKVNKQCMISFNVGRYEDEILCDVVPMQACHVLLGRPWQYDRDTTHHGRKNRYSLLHNGKKYTLAPLSHGSVLSGGGSVPFPKATAADWVKMVNGIQKGSLSTRLGIPMIYGIDAVHGHNNVYKATIFPHNVGLGVTRDPQLVKRIGAATALEVRATGIPYTFAPCIAVCRDPRWGRCYESYSEDHRIVQAMTEIIPGLQGDAPANSRKGVPFVAGKTKVAACAKHFVGDGGTTKGIDENNTVIDVNGLLNIHMPAYIDSILKGVSTIMVSYSSWNGKRMHANRDLITGFLKGKLKFRGFVISDWEAIDKITEPPRANYSYSVQAGVLAGLDMIMGQENLVEFLDDLAFQVRNNIIPMSRIDDAVKRILRVKFVMGLFENPLADLSLANQLGSQEHRELAREAVRKSLVLLKNGKVTSQPLLPLPKKVTKILVAGIHADNLGYQCGGWTISWQGIGGNDLTTGTTILNAVKNTVHPSTQVVYQDNPDVNFVKSNHFSYAIVVVGETPYAEMFGDSAKLTIAEPGPSIISNVCGVVKCVVVVVSGRPVVIEPYLANIDALVAAWLPGSEGQGVADVLFGDYGFTGKLARTWFKSVDQLPMNVGDPHYDPLFPFGFGLTTKPVKS
;
A
#
# COMPACT_ATOMS: atom_id res chain seq x y z
N MET A 1 -0.63 -34.15 -41.91
CA MET A 1 -1.71 -33.70 -41.02
C MET A 1 -1.04 -32.99 -39.86
N THR A 2 -0.96 -31.66 -39.92
CA THR A 2 -0.17 -30.86 -38.98
C THR A 2 -1.03 -30.57 -37.76
N ILE A 3 -0.75 -31.24 -36.65
CA ILE A 3 -1.46 -31.04 -35.38
C ILE A 3 -0.94 -29.73 -34.79
N ASN A 4 -1.78 -28.69 -34.86
CA ASN A 4 -1.54 -27.42 -34.23
C ASN A 4 -1.75 -27.59 -32.71
N LEU A 5 -0.66 -27.87 -31.98
CA LEU A 5 -0.65 -27.87 -30.52
C LEU A 5 -0.67 -26.42 -30.06
N GLY A 6 -1.88 -25.93 -29.76
CA GLY A 6 -2.06 -24.62 -29.12
C GLY A 6 -1.12 -24.47 -27.92
N SER A 7 -0.49 -23.30 -27.83
CA SER A 7 0.49 -22.95 -26.81
C SER A 7 0.02 -23.33 -25.41
N VAL A 8 0.77 -24.21 -24.77
CA VAL A 8 0.55 -24.67 -23.40
C VAL A 8 0.84 -23.50 -22.46
N ASP A 9 -0.10 -23.18 -21.56
CA ASP A 9 0.11 -22.22 -20.48
C ASP A 9 1.01 -22.87 -19.41
N GLU A 10 2.31 -22.53 -19.41
CA GLU A 10 3.35 -23.18 -18.61
C GLU A 10 3.11 -23.08 -17.09
N GLY A 11 2.49 -22.00 -16.61
CA GLY A 11 2.32 -21.74 -15.17
C GLY A 11 1.30 -22.61 -14.44
N GLN A 12 0.50 -23.43 -15.13
CA GLN A 12 -0.45 -24.36 -14.49
C GLN A 12 0.13 -25.75 -14.22
N ARG A 13 1.33 -26.08 -14.75
CA ARG A 13 1.98 -27.39 -14.57
C ARG A 13 2.57 -27.58 -13.17
N GLU A 14 2.76 -26.50 -12.41
CA GLU A 14 3.53 -26.49 -11.15
C GLU A 14 2.66 -26.29 -9.88
N ASN A 15 1.33 -26.25 -10.01
CA ASN A 15 0.47 -26.00 -8.85
C ASN A 15 0.25 -27.26 -8.00
N LEU A 16 0.82 -27.27 -6.79
CA LEU A 16 0.52 -28.25 -5.75
C LEU A 16 -0.95 -28.17 -5.31
N PHE A 17 -1.56 -29.30 -4.94
CA PHE A 17 -2.94 -29.32 -4.46
C PHE A 17 -2.97 -29.08 -2.95
N HIS A 18 -3.42 -27.90 -2.54
CA HIS A 18 -3.56 -27.53 -1.14
C HIS A 18 -4.99 -27.73 -0.64
N THR A 19 -5.13 -28.44 0.48
CA THR A 19 -6.41 -28.67 1.17
C THR A 19 -6.23 -28.71 2.69
N ARG A 20 -7.29 -29.05 3.42
CA ARG A 20 -7.26 -29.34 4.85
C ARG A 20 -7.74 -30.75 5.12
N CYS A 21 -7.20 -31.34 6.18
CA CYS A 21 -7.71 -32.58 6.74
C CYS A 21 -8.02 -32.44 8.23
N GLY A 22 -9.03 -33.17 8.74
CA GLY A 22 -9.31 -33.30 10.15
C GLY A 22 -8.59 -34.51 10.74
N ILE A 23 -7.81 -34.34 11.81
CA ILE A 23 -7.10 -35.42 12.54
C ILE A 23 -7.41 -35.24 14.03
N LYS A 24 -7.91 -36.30 14.70
CA LYS A 24 -8.34 -36.25 16.12
C LYS A 24 -9.23 -35.03 16.46
N GLY A 25 -10.18 -34.70 15.58
CA GLY A 25 -11.13 -33.59 15.78
C GLY A 25 -10.55 -32.17 15.58
N LYS A 26 -9.29 -32.04 15.15
CA LYS A 26 -8.64 -30.77 14.83
C LYS A 26 -8.28 -30.71 13.35
N THR A 27 -8.19 -29.52 12.78
CA THR A 27 -7.94 -29.32 11.35
C THR A 27 -6.47 -28.98 11.10
N TYR A 28 -5.90 -29.55 10.04
CA TYR A 28 -4.49 -29.43 9.68
C TYR A 28 -4.31 -29.24 8.16
N SER A 29 -3.25 -28.53 7.76
CA SER A 29 -2.93 -28.34 6.34
C SER A 29 -2.45 -29.64 5.70
N MET A 30 -2.96 -29.91 4.49
CA MET A 30 -2.61 -31.09 3.71
C MET A 30 -2.23 -30.67 2.28
N ILE A 31 -1.14 -31.24 1.78
CA ILE A 31 -0.75 -31.16 0.37
C ILE A 31 -0.94 -32.53 -0.27
N ILE A 32 -1.46 -32.55 -1.49
CA ILE A 32 -1.43 -33.74 -2.35
C ILE A 32 -0.51 -33.41 -3.52
N ASP A 33 0.53 -34.22 -3.70
CA ASP A 33 1.56 -33.99 -4.71
C ASP A 33 1.93 -35.27 -5.46
N GLY A 34 1.74 -35.27 -6.78
CA GLY A 34 2.14 -36.37 -7.68
C GLY A 34 3.65 -36.54 -7.83
N GLY A 35 4.45 -35.51 -7.55
CA GLY A 35 5.91 -35.58 -7.59
C GLY A 35 6.51 -36.29 -6.37
N SER A 36 5.85 -36.19 -5.23
CA SER A 36 6.31 -36.76 -3.97
C SER A 36 6.27 -38.29 -3.94
N CYS A 37 7.41 -38.89 -3.64
CA CYS A 37 7.58 -40.36 -3.63
C CYS A 37 7.09 -41.05 -2.35
N ALA A 38 6.65 -40.29 -1.35
CA ALA A 38 6.27 -40.81 -0.03
C ALA A 38 5.05 -40.06 0.52
N ASN A 39 4.30 -40.71 1.40
CA ASN A 39 3.36 -40.03 2.29
C ASN A 39 4.13 -39.61 3.54
N VAL A 40 4.11 -38.32 3.89
CA VAL A 40 4.86 -37.81 5.04
C VAL A 40 3.97 -37.00 5.97
N VAL A 41 4.32 -37.01 7.26
CA VAL A 41 3.66 -36.22 8.30
C VAL A 41 4.72 -35.48 9.09
N SER A 42 4.41 -34.23 9.47
CA SER A 42 5.37 -33.43 10.22
C SER A 42 5.56 -33.99 11.63
N SER A 43 6.81 -34.05 12.08
CA SER A 43 7.15 -34.45 13.46
C SER A 43 6.45 -33.56 14.49
N TYR A 44 6.28 -32.27 14.17
CA TYR A 44 5.51 -31.33 14.99
C TYR A 44 4.06 -31.80 15.20
N LEU A 45 3.36 -32.23 14.14
CA LEU A 45 1.98 -32.71 14.27
C LEU A 45 1.91 -33.98 15.13
N VAL A 46 2.84 -34.91 14.90
CA VAL A 46 2.94 -36.17 15.63
C VAL A 46 3.14 -35.92 17.12
N ASP A 47 4.10 -35.07 17.48
CA ASP A 47 4.42 -34.72 18.87
C ASP A 47 3.24 -33.98 19.52
N LYS A 48 2.64 -33.00 18.82
CA LYS A 48 1.51 -32.20 19.31
C LYS A 48 0.26 -33.04 19.58
N LEU A 49 0.05 -34.11 18.82
CA LEU A 49 -1.13 -34.97 18.94
C LEU A 49 -0.88 -36.27 19.73
N GLY A 50 0.36 -36.48 20.20
CA GLY A 50 0.76 -37.72 20.87
C GLY A 50 0.46 -38.95 20.01
N ILE A 51 0.82 -38.92 18.73
CA ILE A 51 0.59 -40.04 17.81
C ILE A 51 1.70 -41.07 18.00
N ALA A 52 1.33 -42.33 18.24
CA ALA A 52 2.30 -43.40 18.43
C ALA A 52 3.09 -43.67 17.13
N CYS A 53 4.42 -43.71 17.24
CA CYS A 53 5.30 -44.02 16.13
C CYS A 53 5.88 -45.44 16.23
N MET A 54 6.04 -46.08 15.08
CA MET A 54 6.78 -47.31 14.90
C MET A 54 8.16 -47.00 14.34
N LYS A 55 9.18 -47.72 14.80
CA LYS A 55 10.53 -47.64 14.22
C LYS A 55 10.54 -48.34 12.87
N ARG A 56 11.11 -47.70 11.84
CA ARG A 56 11.30 -48.34 10.54
C ARG A 56 12.33 -49.46 10.63
N SER A 57 12.04 -50.59 9.99
CA SER A 57 12.98 -51.71 9.81
C SER A 57 14.15 -51.30 8.89
N THR A 58 13.89 -50.46 7.89
CA THR A 58 14.88 -49.90 6.96
C THR A 58 14.80 -48.36 6.96
N PRO A 59 15.64 -47.68 7.76
CA PRO A 59 15.77 -46.23 7.69
C PRO A 59 16.36 -45.80 6.35
N TYR A 60 15.89 -44.68 5.81
CA TYR A 60 16.36 -44.13 4.54
C TYR A 60 16.46 -42.60 4.61
N ARG A 61 16.91 -41.97 3.53
CA ARG A 61 17.08 -40.50 3.45
C ARG A 61 16.15 -39.91 2.40
N LEU A 62 15.50 -38.81 2.74
CA LEU A 62 14.74 -37.97 1.81
C LEU A 62 15.56 -36.72 1.50
N GLN A 63 16.17 -36.67 0.32
CA GLN A 63 16.96 -35.51 -0.13
C GLN A 63 16.11 -34.43 -0.81
N TRP A 64 14.95 -34.79 -1.40
CA TRP A 64 14.09 -33.85 -2.14
C TRP A 64 13.20 -32.96 -1.25
N LEU A 65 13.22 -33.16 0.07
CA LEU A 65 12.34 -32.44 1.00
C LEU A 65 12.99 -31.16 1.58
N ASN A 66 14.32 -31.01 1.47
CA ASN A 66 15.06 -29.87 1.99
C ASN A 66 16.32 -29.61 1.17
N ASP A 67 16.44 -28.40 0.62
CA ASP A 67 17.58 -27.99 -0.22
C ASP A 67 18.90 -27.83 0.58
N CYS A 68 18.84 -27.83 1.91
CA CYS A 68 19.98 -27.54 2.79
C CYS A 68 20.45 -28.73 3.65
N GLY A 69 19.93 -29.96 3.46
CA GLY A 69 20.44 -31.13 4.19
C GLY A 69 19.55 -32.38 4.14
N GLU A 70 20.16 -33.54 4.37
CA GLU A 70 19.50 -34.85 4.30
C GLU A 70 18.52 -35.09 5.47
N VAL A 71 17.25 -35.41 5.15
CA VAL A 71 16.27 -35.80 6.17
C VAL A 71 16.31 -37.31 6.38
N LYS A 72 16.76 -37.75 7.57
CA LYS A 72 16.77 -39.18 7.94
C LYS A 72 15.39 -39.62 8.40
N VAL A 73 14.80 -40.58 7.70
CA VAL A 73 13.50 -41.17 8.03
C VAL A 73 13.70 -42.49 8.75
N ASN A 74 13.35 -42.53 10.04
CA ASN A 74 13.48 -43.71 10.90
C ASN A 74 12.21 -44.07 11.68
N LYS A 75 11.15 -43.27 11.54
CA LYS A 75 9.87 -43.43 12.21
C LYS A 75 8.72 -43.34 11.20
N GLN A 76 7.67 -44.11 11.47
CA GLN A 76 6.39 -44.04 10.77
C GLN A 76 5.26 -44.01 11.77
N CYS A 77 4.12 -43.44 11.38
CA CYS A 77 2.90 -43.55 12.16
C CYS A 77 1.68 -43.63 11.24
N MET A 78 0.62 -44.22 11.78
CA MET A 78 -0.67 -44.25 11.12
C MET A 78 -1.41 -42.94 11.36
N ILE A 79 -1.89 -42.31 10.30
CA ILE A 79 -2.65 -41.06 10.33
C ILE A 79 -4.05 -41.33 9.82
N SER A 80 -5.02 -41.34 10.74
CA SER A 80 -6.44 -41.31 10.40
C SER A 80 -6.88 -39.85 10.22
N PHE A 81 -7.42 -39.53 9.05
CA PHE A 81 -7.81 -38.16 8.69
C PHE A 81 -9.12 -38.11 7.92
N ASN A 82 -9.73 -36.93 7.84
CA ASN A 82 -10.86 -36.67 6.95
C ASN A 82 -10.68 -35.42 6.10
N VAL A 83 -11.20 -35.39 4.88
CA VAL A 83 -11.31 -34.21 4.02
C VAL A 83 -12.79 -34.03 3.65
N GLY A 84 -13.50 -33.20 4.41
CA GLY A 84 -14.95 -33.05 4.27
C GLY A 84 -15.68 -34.35 4.66
N ARG A 85 -16.28 -35.03 3.68
CA ARG A 85 -16.98 -36.32 3.87
C ARG A 85 -16.12 -37.54 3.54
N TYR A 86 -14.90 -37.32 3.06
CA TYR A 86 -13.93 -38.39 2.79
C TYR A 86 -13.17 -38.65 4.09
N GLU A 87 -13.08 -39.90 4.50
CA GLU A 87 -12.31 -40.34 5.67
C GLU A 87 -11.36 -41.43 5.20
N ASP A 88 -10.14 -41.44 5.73
CA ASP A 88 -9.13 -42.42 5.37
C ASP A 88 -8.09 -42.59 6.48
N GLU A 89 -7.33 -43.67 6.39
CA GLU A 89 -6.21 -43.96 7.27
C GLU A 89 -4.99 -44.36 6.45
N ILE A 90 -3.85 -43.72 6.74
CA ILE A 90 -2.65 -43.90 5.93
C ILE A 90 -1.37 -43.93 6.75
N LEU A 91 -0.44 -44.78 6.33
CA LEU A 91 0.89 -44.86 6.92
C LEU A 91 1.74 -43.71 6.37
N CYS A 92 2.21 -42.83 7.26
CA CYS A 92 3.08 -41.72 6.93
C CYS A 92 4.46 -41.89 7.54
N ASP A 93 5.48 -41.50 6.78
CA ASP A 93 6.83 -41.28 7.29
C ASP A 93 6.88 -39.99 8.11
N VAL A 94 7.51 -40.05 9.29
CA VAL A 94 7.60 -38.90 10.20
C VAL A 94 8.86 -38.10 9.88
N VAL A 95 8.69 -36.84 9.52
CA VAL A 95 9.78 -35.95 9.07
C VAL A 95 9.65 -34.56 9.65
N PRO A 96 10.76 -33.84 9.92
CA PRO A 96 10.71 -32.40 10.16
C PRO A 96 10.27 -31.71 8.86
N MET A 97 9.11 -31.06 8.88
CA MET A 97 8.50 -30.39 7.71
C MET A 97 7.71 -29.16 8.17
N GLN A 98 7.88 -28.05 7.45
CA GLN A 98 7.13 -26.80 7.66
C GLN A 98 6.12 -26.51 6.54
N ALA A 99 6.31 -27.08 5.34
CA ALA A 99 5.48 -26.81 4.17
C ALA A 99 4.00 -27.20 4.35
N CYS A 100 3.73 -28.28 5.07
CA CYS A 100 2.38 -28.67 5.50
C CYS A 100 2.45 -29.59 6.73
N HIS A 101 1.30 -30.03 7.23
CA HIS A 101 1.27 -31.01 8.31
C HIS A 101 1.23 -32.45 7.79
N VAL A 102 0.51 -32.69 6.68
CA VAL A 102 0.43 -34.00 6.01
C VAL A 102 0.64 -33.80 4.51
N LEU A 103 1.52 -34.59 3.92
CA LEU A 103 1.71 -34.67 2.47
C LEU A 103 1.33 -36.07 1.99
N LEU A 104 0.41 -36.14 1.04
CA LEU A 104 0.02 -37.38 0.37
C LEU A 104 0.71 -37.45 -1.00
N GLY A 105 1.62 -38.41 -1.15
CA GLY A 105 2.42 -38.62 -2.35
C GLY A 105 1.84 -39.69 -3.27
N ARG A 106 2.69 -40.19 -4.17
CA ARG A 106 2.38 -41.30 -5.08
C ARG A 106 1.81 -42.55 -4.41
N PRO A 107 2.28 -42.99 -3.22
CA PRO A 107 1.71 -44.18 -2.59
C PRO A 107 0.22 -44.04 -2.28
N TRP A 108 -0.22 -42.93 -1.68
CA TRP A 108 -1.65 -42.68 -1.47
C TRP A 108 -2.42 -42.61 -2.79
N GLN A 109 -1.85 -41.93 -3.79
CA GLN A 109 -2.49 -41.76 -5.09
C GLN A 109 -2.70 -43.09 -5.80
N TYR A 110 -1.72 -44.00 -5.69
CA TYR A 110 -1.79 -45.35 -6.20
C TYR A 110 -2.83 -46.18 -5.44
N ASP A 111 -2.76 -46.18 -4.10
CA ASP A 111 -3.65 -46.97 -3.23
C ASP A 111 -5.13 -46.55 -3.31
N ARG A 112 -5.42 -45.36 -3.86
CA ARG A 112 -6.77 -44.79 -4.00
C ARG A 112 -7.21 -44.59 -5.44
N ASP A 113 -6.44 -45.09 -6.41
CA ASP A 113 -6.70 -44.94 -7.84
C ASP A 113 -7.05 -43.49 -8.21
N THR A 114 -6.26 -42.54 -7.68
CA THR A 114 -6.62 -41.13 -7.78
C THR A 114 -6.28 -40.60 -9.18
N THR A 115 -7.23 -39.87 -9.76
CA THR A 115 -7.02 -39.11 -10.99
C THR A 115 -6.89 -37.63 -10.67
N HIS A 116 -5.71 -37.04 -10.91
CA HIS A 116 -5.53 -35.59 -10.88
C HIS A 116 -5.94 -34.96 -12.20
N HIS A 117 -6.95 -34.11 -12.15
CA HIS A 117 -7.34 -33.29 -13.29
C HIS A 117 -6.54 -31.98 -13.26
N GLY A 118 -5.29 -32.01 -13.74
CA GLY A 118 -4.31 -30.90 -13.64
C GLY A 118 -4.88 -29.52 -13.98
N ARG A 119 -5.64 -29.39 -15.08
CA ARG A 119 -6.24 -28.10 -15.50
C ARG A 119 -7.22 -27.49 -14.49
N LYS A 120 -7.93 -28.31 -13.72
CA LYS A 120 -8.90 -27.89 -12.71
C LYS A 120 -8.32 -27.94 -11.30
N ASN A 121 -7.08 -28.43 -11.17
CA ASN A 121 -6.43 -28.82 -9.92
C ASN A 121 -7.38 -29.59 -8.97
N ARG A 122 -7.98 -30.69 -9.45
CA ARG A 122 -8.92 -31.53 -8.65
C ARG A 122 -8.44 -32.97 -8.61
N TYR A 123 -8.54 -33.61 -7.47
CA TYR A 123 -8.32 -35.05 -7.32
C TYR A 123 -9.66 -35.78 -7.29
N SER A 124 -9.84 -36.77 -8.15
CA SER A 124 -10.98 -37.69 -8.09
C SER A 124 -10.50 -39.07 -7.66
N LEU A 125 -11.21 -39.72 -6.76
CA LEU A 125 -10.85 -41.05 -6.27
C LEU A 125 -12.09 -41.89 -5.95
N LEU A 126 -11.92 -43.21 -5.90
CA LEU A 126 -12.94 -44.14 -5.42
C LEU A 126 -12.48 -44.72 -4.09
N HIS A 127 -13.29 -44.57 -3.05
CA HIS A 127 -12.99 -45.13 -1.73
C HIS A 127 -14.27 -45.69 -1.09
N ASN A 128 -14.21 -46.93 -0.61
CA ASN A 128 -15.35 -47.68 -0.06
C ASN A 128 -16.60 -47.65 -0.98
N GLY A 129 -16.41 -47.88 -2.28
CA GLY A 129 -17.49 -47.89 -3.28
C GLY A 129 -18.08 -46.51 -3.61
N LYS A 130 -17.53 -45.42 -3.06
CA LYS A 130 -18.03 -44.05 -3.26
C LYS A 130 -16.99 -43.19 -3.96
N LYS A 131 -17.45 -42.42 -4.95
CA LYS A 131 -16.63 -41.46 -5.68
C LYS A 131 -16.48 -40.15 -4.89
N TYR A 132 -15.26 -39.69 -4.70
CA TYR A 132 -14.95 -38.40 -4.10
C TYR A 132 -14.23 -37.51 -5.11
N THR A 133 -14.46 -36.20 -5.01
CA THR A 133 -13.72 -35.18 -5.75
C THR A 133 -13.26 -34.10 -4.78
N LEU A 134 -11.95 -33.97 -4.61
CA LEU A 134 -11.32 -32.94 -3.79
C LEU A 134 -11.03 -31.71 -4.66
N ALA A 135 -11.33 -30.52 -4.12
CA ALA A 135 -11.07 -29.23 -4.76
C ALA A 135 -10.20 -28.34 -3.85
N PRO A 136 -9.40 -27.42 -4.41
CA PRO A 136 -8.50 -26.58 -3.62
C PRO A 136 -9.29 -25.52 -2.85
N LEU A 137 -8.70 -25.01 -1.77
CA LEU A 137 -9.27 -23.89 -1.02
C LEU A 137 -9.40 -22.64 -1.91
N SER A 138 -10.51 -21.92 -1.79
CA SER A 138 -10.82 -20.70 -2.54
C SER A 138 -10.91 -19.48 -1.62
N HIS A 139 -10.30 -18.37 -2.03
CA HIS A 139 -10.19 -17.16 -1.22
C HIS A 139 -11.25 -16.12 -1.58
N GLY A 140 -11.83 -15.44 -0.58
CA GLY A 140 -12.84 -14.40 -0.77
C GLY A 140 -12.27 -13.05 -1.27
N SER A 141 -10.98 -12.81 -1.09
CA SER A 141 -10.23 -11.63 -1.52
C SER A 141 -8.75 -11.99 -1.61
N VAL A 142 -7.99 -11.28 -2.45
CA VAL A 142 -6.52 -11.34 -2.53
C VAL A 142 -5.99 -9.91 -2.55
N LEU A 143 -4.74 -9.68 -2.12
CA LEU A 143 -4.10 -8.38 -2.27
C LEU A 143 -2.64 -8.50 -2.68
N SER A 144 -2.11 -7.43 -3.25
CA SER A 144 -0.68 -7.14 -3.30
C SER A 144 -0.34 -6.15 -2.19
N GLY A 145 0.52 -6.55 -1.25
CA GLY A 145 1.19 -5.61 -0.34
C GLY A 145 2.25 -4.79 -1.09
N GLY A 146 2.89 -3.83 -0.41
CA GLY A 146 3.95 -3.01 -1.00
C GLY A 146 5.08 -3.85 -1.60
N GLY A 147 5.33 -3.72 -2.91
CA GLY A 147 6.33 -4.51 -3.64
C GLY A 147 5.94 -5.95 -3.98
N SER A 148 4.74 -6.42 -3.62
CA SER A 148 4.23 -7.74 -4.00
C SER A 148 3.69 -7.71 -5.44
N VAL A 149 4.59 -7.97 -6.39
CA VAL A 149 4.32 -7.89 -7.84
C VAL A 149 4.48 -9.28 -8.48
N PRO A 150 3.91 -9.54 -9.69
CA PRO A 150 4.10 -10.82 -10.38
C PRO A 150 5.59 -11.17 -10.56
N PHE A 151 6.37 -10.18 -11.00
CA PHE A 151 7.83 -10.19 -11.10
C PHE A 151 8.33 -8.77 -11.41
N PRO A 152 9.63 -8.45 -11.24
CA PRO A 152 10.16 -7.13 -11.53
C PRO A 152 9.85 -6.68 -12.98
N LYS A 153 9.42 -5.42 -13.14
CA LYS A 153 9.07 -4.81 -14.44
C LYS A 153 7.92 -5.50 -15.20
N ALA A 154 7.07 -6.26 -14.51
CA ALA A 154 5.86 -6.88 -15.09
C ALA A 154 4.99 -5.85 -15.83
N THR A 155 4.52 -6.23 -17.01
CA THR A 155 3.65 -5.41 -17.86
C THR A 155 2.20 -5.47 -17.39
N ALA A 156 1.34 -4.57 -17.90
CA ALA A 156 -0.11 -4.65 -17.67
C ALA A 156 -0.69 -6.02 -18.03
N ALA A 157 -0.19 -6.66 -19.10
CA ALA A 157 -0.65 -7.99 -19.52
C ALA A 157 -0.27 -9.09 -18.52
N ASP A 158 0.91 -9.01 -17.91
CA ASP A 158 1.37 -9.96 -16.90
C ASP A 158 0.52 -9.87 -15.63
N TRP A 159 0.21 -8.65 -15.19
CA TRP A 159 -0.72 -8.42 -14.09
C TRP A 159 -2.11 -8.95 -14.40
N VAL A 160 -2.67 -8.63 -15.57
CA VAL A 160 -3.98 -9.15 -16.00
C VAL A 160 -3.98 -10.67 -16.06
N LYS A 161 -2.90 -11.30 -16.54
CA LYS A 161 -2.74 -12.77 -16.54
C LYS A 161 -2.80 -13.33 -15.12
N MET A 162 -2.03 -12.77 -14.19
CA MET A 162 -2.02 -13.19 -12.78
C MET A 162 -3.41 -13.04 -12.14
N VAL A 163 -4.01 -11.85 -12.23
CA VAL A 163 -5.31 -11.54 -11.61
C VAL A 163 -6.40 -12.45 -12.17
N ASN A 164 -6.44 -12.64 -13.49
CA ASN A 164 -7.40 -13.55 -14.13
C ASN A 164 -7.16 -15.02 -13.75
N GLY A 165 -5.91 -15.44 -13.58
CA GLY A 165 -5.59 -16.79 -13.10
C GLY A 165 -6.19 -17.07 -11.73
N ILE A 166 -5.99 -16.15 -10.79
CA ILE A 166 -6.56 -16.20 -9.43
C ILE A 166 -8.09 -16.16 -9.49
N GLN A 167 -8.65 -15.25 -10.30
CA GLN A 167 -10.10 -15.11 -10.44
C GLN A 167 -10.77 -16.38 -10.98
N LYS A 168 -10.18 -17.04 -11.99
CA LYS A 168 -10.67 -18.33 -12.51
C LYS A 168 -10.72 -19.40 -11.42
N GLY A 169 -9.76 -19.38 -10.49
CA GLY A 169 -9.81 -20.21 -9.29
C GLY A 169 -11.07 -19.95 -8.45
N SER A 170 -11.35 -18.69 -8.12
CA SER A 170 -12.54 -18.27 -7.36
C SER A 170 -13.86 -18.64 -8.06
N LEU A 171 -13.93 -18.43 -9.39
CA LEU A 171 -15.10 -18.74 -10.21
C LEU A 171 -15.35 -20.25 -10.37
N SER A 172 -14.33 -21.09 -10.18
CA SER A 172 -14.46 -22.56 -10.27
C SER A 172 -15.15 -23.20 -9.05
N THR A 173 -15.41 -22.40 -8.01
CA THR A 173 -16.12 -22.84 -6.80
C THR A 173 -17.59 -23.14 -7.06
N ARG A 174 -18.26 -23.85 -6.14
CA ARG A 174 -19.69 -24.22 -6.29
C ARG A 174 -20.60 -23.03 -6.57
N LEU A 175 -20.33 -21.88 -5.95
CA LEU A 175 -21.14 -20.66 -6.08
C LEU A 175 -20.59 -19.66 -7.09
N GLY A 176 -19.37 -19.88 -7.61
CA GLY A 176 -18.74 -18.97 -8.57
C GLY A 176 -18.61 -17.53 -8.08
N ILE A 177 -18.45 -17.30 -6.77
CA ILE A 177 -18.34 -15.94 -6.23
C ILE A 177 -16.97 -15.36 -6.66
N PRO A 178 -16.91 -14.22 -7.34
CA PRO A 178 -15.63 -13.62 -7.75
C PRO A 178 -14.87 -13.08 -6.53
N MET A 179 -13.54 -13.24 -6.52
CA MET A 179 -12.68 -12.55 -5.57
C MET A 179 -12.54 -11.08 -5.97
N ILE A 180 -12.31 -10.22 -4.98
CA ILE A 180 -11.93 -8.82 -5.19
C ILE A 180 -10.42 -8.72 -4.92
N TYR A 181 -9.67 -8.11 -5.82
CA TYR A 181 -8.21 -7.94 -5.68
C TYR A 181 -7.92 -6.52 -5.20
N GLY A 182 -7.23 -6.37 -4.07
CA GLY A 182 -6.86 -5.08 -3.49
C GLY A 182 -5.39 -4.71 -3.71
N ILE A 183 -5.08 -3.43 -3.84
CA ILE A 183 -3.69 -2.92 -3.85
C ILE A 183 -3.61 -1.50 -3.29
N ASP A 184 -2.49 -1.15 -2.68
CA ASP A 184 -2.15 0.24 -2.38
C ASP A 184 -1.81 0.99 -3.68
N ALA A 185 -2.75 1.81 -4.16
CA ALA A 185 -2.53 2.76 -5.26
C ALA A 185 -2.75 4.18 -4.70
N VAL A 186 -1.84 4.60 -3.80
CA VAL A 186 -2.03 5.74 -2.90
C VAL A 186 -1.54 7.08 -3.48
N HIS A 187 -0.79 7.06 -4.58
CA HIS A 187 -0.37 8.25 -5.33
C HIS A 187 -0.17 7.89 -6.81
N GLY A 188 -1.18 7.26 -7.40
CA GLY A 188 -1.09 6.51 -8.65
C GLY A 188 -0.95 5.01 -8.40
N HIS A 189 -0.83 4.22 -9.46
CA HIS A 189 -0.71 2.75 -9.37
C HIS A 189 0.72 2.31 -9.03
N ASN A 190 1.17 2.77 -7.88
CA ASN A 190 2.57 2.99 -7.55
C ASN A 190 3.46 1.74 -7.42
N ASN A 191 2.87 0.55 -7.21
CA ASN A 191 3.60 -0.73 -7.21
C ASN A 191 3.98 -1.18 -8.63
N VAL A 192 3.37 -0.60 -9.67
CA VAL A 192 3.47 -1.09 -11.04
C VAL A 192 4.50 -0.31 -11.84
N TYR A 193 5.39 -1.06 -12.49
CA TYR A 193 6.40 -0.51 -13.38
C TYR A 193 5.76 0.34 -14.49
N LYS A 194 6.29 1.55 -14.69
CA LYS A 194 5.82 2.56 -15.65
C LYS A 194 4.48 3.23 -15.33
N ALA A 195 3.83 2.91 -14.21
CA ALA A 195 2.67 3.69 -13.78
C ALA A 195 3.02 5.16 -13.59
N THR A 196 2.04 6.05 -13.77
CA THR A 196 2.20 7.46 -13.40
C THR A 196 2.27 7.57 -11.88
N ILE A 197 3.27 8.28 -11.37
CA ILE A 197 3.43 8.53 -9.93
C ILE A 197 3.10 9.99 -9.67
N PHE A 198 1.97 10.23 -8.99
CA PHE A 198 1.52 11.56 -8.60
C PHE A 198 2.25 12.05 -7.34
N PRO A 199 2.20 13.37 -7.04
CA PRO A 199 2.64 13.86 -5.74
C PRO A 199 1.93 13.14 -4.59
N HIS A 200 2.65 12.85 -3.51
CA HIS A 200 2.03 12.34 -2.29
C HIS A 200 1.04 13.35 -1.68
N ASN A 201 0.15 12.84 -0.82
CA ASN A 201 -1.00 13.58 -0.31
C ASN A 201 -0.66 14.93 0.34
N VAL A 202 0.46 15.03 1.08
CA VAL A 202 0.91 16.31 1.66
C VAL A 202 1.08 17.41 0.61
N GLY A 203 1.61 17.06 -0.58
CA GLY A 203 1.72 17.98 -1.71
C GLY A 203 0.37 18.26 -2.38
N LEU A 204 -0.52 17.27 -2.45
CA LEU A 204 -1.86 17.47 -3.00
C LEU A 204 -2.71 18.40 -2.11
N GLY A 205 -2.61 18.29 -0.79
CA GLY A 205 -3.28 19.19 0.13
C GLY A 205 -2.84 20.65 -0.03
N VAL A 206 -1.56 20.87 -0.35
CA VAL A 206 -0.98 22.18 -0.64
C VAL A 206 -1.64 22.89 -1.83
N THR A 207 -2.12 22.14 -2.81
CA THR A 207 -2.77 22.69 -4.01
C THR A 207 -4.09 23.40 -3.70
N ARG A 208 -4.77 23.01 -2.61
CA ARG A 208 -6.16 23.43 -2.29
C ARG A 208 -7.14 23.22 -3.47
N ASP A 209 -6.90 22.20 -4.29
CA ASP A 209 -7.65 21.92 -5.52
C ASP A 209 -8.31 20.52 -5.47
N PRO A 210 -9.52 20.41 -4.88
CA PRO A 210 -10.26 19.15 -4.83
C PRO A 210 -10.59 18.57 -6.22
N GLN A 211 -10.74 19.42 -7.25
CA GLN A 211 -11.05 18.97 -8.59
C GLN A 211 -9.83 18.35 -9.29
N LEU A 212 -8.63 18.89 -9.04
CA LEU A 212 -7.38 18.22 -9.39
C LEU A 212 -7.31 16.84 -8.74
N VAL A 213 -7.56 16.74 -7.44
CA VAL A 213 -7.52 15.47 -6.70
C VAL A 213 -8.58 14.47 -7.21
N LYS A 214 -9.76 14.94 -7.60
CA LYS A 214 -10.78 14.11 -8.29
C LYS A 214 -10.26 13.55 -9.62
N ARG A 215 -9.62 14.39 -10.45
CA ARG A 215 -9.01 13.95 -11.72
C ARG A 215 -7.89 12.93 -11.49
N ILE A 216 -7.07 13.12 -10.45
CA ILE A 216 -6.02 12.17 -10.05
C ILE A 216 -6.65 10.82 -9.67
N GLY A 217 -7.73 10.81 -8.88
CA GLY A 217 -8.47 9.60 -8.57
C GLY A 217 -9.02 8.90 -9.82
N ALA A 218 -9.52 9.67 -10.80
CA ALA A 218 -10.01 9.12 -12.06
C ALA A 218 -8.91 8.49 -12.92
N ALA A 219 -7.75 9.15 -13.04
CA ALA A 219 -6.57 8.59 -13.72
C ALA A 219 -6.05 7.33 -13.01
N THR A 220 -5.94 7.39 -11.67
CA THR A 220 -5.51 6.25 -10.85
C THR A 220 -6.43 5.04 -11.04
N ALA A 221 -7.75 5.23 -11.08
CA ALA A 221 -8.69 4.13 -11.32
C ALA A 221 -8.47 3.46 -12.68
N LEU A 222 -8.16 4.23 -13.73
CA LEU A 222 -7.87 3.71 -15.06
C LEU A 222 -6.57 2.90 -15.07
N GLU A 223 -5.50 3.41 -14.44
CA GLU A 223 -4.22 2.68 -14.35
C GLU A 223 -4.35 1.40 -13.51
N VAL A 224 -5.09 1.43 -12.40
CA VAL A 224 -5.33 0.24 -11.56
C VAL A 224 -6.17 -0.80 -12.33
N ARG A 225 -7.16 -0.36 -13.11
CA ARG A 225 -7.94 -1.25 -13.97
C ARG A 225 -7.15 -1.77 -15.17
N ALA A 226 -6.15 -1.03 -15.66
CA ALA A 226 -5.23 -1.48 -16.71
C ALA A 226 -4.48 -2.77 -16.33
N THR A 227 -4.29 -3.03 -15.03
CA THR A 227 -3.66 -4.25 -14.50
C THR A 227 -4.69 -5.27 -14.00
N GLY A 228 -5.98 -5.06 -14.30
CA GLY A 228 -7.08 -5.94 -13.91
C GLY A 228 -7.54 -5.84 -12.46
N ILE A 229 -7.01 -4.91 -11.67
CA ILE A 229 -7.30 -4.80 -10.24
C ILE A 229 -8.57 -3.95 -10.02
N PRO A 230 -9.57 -4.43 -9.26
CA PRO A 230 -10.84 -3.71 -9.07
C PRO A 230 -10.93 -2.86 -7.79
N TYR A 231 -9.95 -2.90 -6.90
CA TYR A 231 -10.04 -2.29 -5.57
C TYR A 231 -8.70 -1.69 -5.15
N THR A 232 -8.74 -0.46 -4.60
CA THR A 232 -7.57 0.21 -4.06
C THR A 232 -7.74 0.65 -2.60
N PHE A 233 -6.66 0.57 -1.83
CA PHE A 233 -6.56 1.02 -0.45
C PHE A 233 -6.26 2.54 -0.36
N ALA A 234 -7.09 3.36 -1.00
CA ALA A 234 -6.99 4.82 -1.00
C ALA A 234 -8.39 5.47 -0.98
N PRO A 235 -8.56 6.65 -0.36
CA PRO A 235 -7.50 7.51 0.21
C PRO A 235 -7.13 7.27 1.68
N CYS A 236 -5.88 7.58 2.03
CA CYS A 236 -5.52 7.92 3.41
C CYS A 236 -6.09 9.32 3.74
N ILE A 237 -6.97 9.38 4.74
CA ILE A 237 -7.64 10.60 5.22
C ILE A 237 -7.25 10.92 6.66
N ALA A 238 -6.05 10.49 7.06
CA ALA A 238 -5.43 10.89 8.31
C ALA A 238 -5.31 12.42 8.37
N VAL A 239 -5.55 12.98 9.55
CA VAL A 239 -5.19 14.36 9.88
C VAL A 239 -3.93 14.29 10.73
N CYS A 240 -2.75 14.36 10.09
CA CYS A 240 -1.47 14.26 10.79
C CYS A 240 -1.28 15.50 11.69
N ARG A 241 -1.16 15.31 13.00
CA ARG A 241 -1.01 16.37 14.01
C ARG A 241 0.41 16.52 14.55
N ASP A 242 1.30 15.62 14.15
CA ASP A 242 2.71 15.64 14.51
C ASP A 242 3.55 15.14 13.32
N PRO A 243 4.39 15.99 12.71
CA PRO A 243 5.17 15.60 11.54
C PRO A 243 6.23 14.53 11.84
N ARG A 244 6.54 14.24 13.11
CA ARG A 244 7.45 13.13 13.48
C ARG A 244 6.97 11.77 12.99
N TRP A 245 5.67 11.64 12.69
CA TRP A 245 5.07 10.44 12.14
C TRP A 245 5.54 10.13 10.73
N GLY A 246 6.01 8.90 10.54
CA GLY A 246 6.54 8.38 9.28
C GLY A 246 5.52 8.27 8.16
N ARG A 247 4.22 8.45 8.42
CA ARG A 247 3.17 8.49 7.39
C ARG A 247 2.58 9.88 7.20
N CYS A 248 3.21 10.92 7.74
CA CYS A 248 2.66 12.27 7.62
C CYS A 248 2.52 12.73 6.16
N TYR A 249 3.33 12.20 5.22
CA TYR A 249 3.20 12.47 3.79
C TYR A 249 1.92 11.89 3.15
N GLU A 250 1.33 10.86 3.77
CA GLU A 250 0.05 10.26 3.36
C GLU A 250 -1.14 11.11 3.83
N SER A 251 -0.93 12.10 4.70
CA SER A 251 -1.96 13.05 5.15
C SER A 251 -1.97 14.30 4.27
N TYR A 252 -3.16 14.71 3.79
CA TYR A 252 -3.28 15.94 3.01
C TYR A 252 -2.96 17.20 3.83
N SER A 253 -3.24 17.22 5.13
CA SER A 253 -3.09 18.43 5.96
C SER A 253 -3.17 18.13 7.46
N GLU A 254 -2.66 19.04 8.27
CA GLU A 254 -2.98 19.10 9.71
C GLU A 254 -4.37 19.69 10.00
N ASP A 255 -4.99 20.39 9.05
CA ASP A 255 -6.37 20.90 9.15
C ASP A 255 -7.34 19.91 8.51
N HIS A 256 -8.26 19.39 9.31
CA HIS A 256 -9.29 18.44 8.89
C HIS A 256 -10.14 18.95 7.71
N ARG A 257 -10.31 20.27 7.56
CA ARG A 257 -11.13 20.86 6.48
C ARG A 257 -10.51 20.64 5.10
N ILE A 258 -9.18 20.68 5.00
CA ILE A 258 -8.49 20.37 3.74
C ILE A 258 -8.60 18.88 3.47
N VAL A 259 -8.40 18.03 4.47
CA VAL A 259 -8.57 16.57 4.32
C VAL A 259 -10.00 16.22 3.85
N GLN A 260 -11.01 16.86 4.43
CA GLN A 260 -12.41 16.76 3.98
C GLN A 260 -12.58 17.16 2.52
N ALA A 261 -12.03 18.30 2.12
CA ALA A 261 -12.10 18.76 0.73
C ALA A 261 -11.43 17.75 -0.23
N MET A 262 -10.30 17.14 0.16
CA MET A 262 -9.60 16.15 -0.67
C MET A 262 -10.26 14.78 -0.77
N THR A 263 -11.34 14.51 -0.01
CA THR A 263 -12.16 13.31 -0.20
C THR A 263 -12.81 13.22 -1.59
N GLU A 264 -12.73 14.28 -2.42
CA GLU A 264 -13.05 14.25 -3.85
C GLU A 264 -12.27 13.19 -4.67
N ILE A 265 -11.17 12.66 -4.14
CA ILE A 265 -10.51 11.49 -4.75
C ILE A 265 -11.42 10.26 -4.81
N ILE A 266 -12.36 10.10 -3.87
CA ILE A 266 -13.29 8.96 -3.79
C ILE A 266 -14.20 8.90 -5.02
N PRO A 267 -14.98 9.95 -5.38
CA PRO A 267 -15.73 9.93 -6.63
C PRO A 267 -14.84 9.93 -7.88
N GLY A 268 -13.58 10.37 -7.80
CA GLY A 268 -12.59 10.14 -8.84
C GLY A 268 -12.36 8.64 -9.09
N LEU A 269 -12.04 7.90 -8.02
CA LEU A 269 -11.74 6.47 -8.02
C LEU A 269 -12.97 5.61 -8.36
N GLN A 270 -14.11 5.93 -7.76
CA GLN A 270 -15.33 5.11 -7.83
C GLN A 270 -16.32 5.57 -8.91
N GLY A 271 -16.20 6.82 -9.38
CA GLY A 271 -17.26 7.52 -10.12
C GLY A 271 -18.23 8.25 -9.18
N ASP A 272 -18.93 9.24 -9.72
CA ASP A 272 -19.92 10.02 -8.97
C ASP A 272 -21.16 9.19 -8.66
N ALA A 273 -21.51 9.11 -7.37
CA ALA A 273 -22.75 8.47 -6.96
C ALA A 273 -23.96 9.28 -7.48
N PRO A 274 -25.03 8.62 -7.95
CA PRO A 274 -26.24 9.31 -8.38
C PRO A 274 -26.78 10.24 -7.29
N ALA A 275 -27.27 11.42 -7.67
CA ALA A 275 -27.68 12.47 -6.72
C ALA A 275 -28.69 11.96 -5.66
N ASN A 276 -29.61 11.08 -6.07
CA ASN A 276 -30.66 10.52 -5.21
C ASN A 276 -30.28 9.18 -4.56
N SER A 277 -29.00 8.80 -4.59
CA SER A 277 -28.53 7.57 -3.95
C SER A 277 -28.65 7.65 -2.42
N ARG A 278 -29.01 6.53 -1.81
CA ARG A 278 -29.09 6.41 -0.35
C ARG A 278 -27.70 6.62 0.24
N LYS A 279 -27.58 7.61 1.13
CA LYS A 279 -26.32 7.90 1.82
C LYS A 279 -25.82 6.72 2.66
N GLY A 280 -24.50 6.56 2.69
CA GLY A 280 -23.81 5.48 3.37
C GLY A 280 -23.87 4.12 2.69
N VAL A 281 -24.49 4.02 1.50
CA VAL A 281 -24.40 2.83 0.64
C VAL A 281 -23.13 2.93 -0.22
N PRO A 282 -22.35 1.85 -0.37
CA PRO A 282 -21.17 1.85 -1.24
C PRO A 282 -21.57 2.11 -2.70
N PHE A 283 -20.68 2.68 -3.49
CA PHE A 283 -20.90 2.94 -4.91
C PHE A 283 -19.62 2.74 -5.71
N VAL A 284 -19.74 2.14 -6.90
CA VAL A 284 -18.71 2.11 -7.95
C VAL A 284 -19.43 2.09 -9.30
N ALA A 285 -19.11 3.02 -10.20
CA ALA A 285 -19.88 3.25 -11.42
C ALA A 285 -19.71 2.17 -12.50
N GLY A 286 -18.70 1.30 -12.39
CA GLY A 286 -18.52 0.17 -13.33
C GLY A 286 -17.07 -0.26 -13.51
N LYS A 287 -16.81 -0.97 -14.62
CA LYS A 287 -15.53 -1.67 -14.87
C LYS A 287 -14.31 -0.78 -15.11
N THR A 288 -14.49 0.51 -15.38
CA THR A 288 -13.41 1.50 -15.51
C THR A 288 -13.10 2.23 -14.19
N LYS A 289 -13.83 1.88 -13.12
CA LYS A 289 -13.69 2.45 -11.78
C LYS A 289 -13.31 1.38 -10.77
N VAL A 290 -12.75 1.77 -9.65
CA VAL A 290 -12.31 0.86 -8.59
C VAL A 290 -13.09 1.12 -7.31
N ALA A 291 -13.23 0.12 -6.45
CA ALA A 291 -13.63 0.38 -5.08
C ALA A 291 -12.54 1.21 -4.37
N ALA A 292 -12.95 2.20 -3.58
CA ALA A 292 -12.05 3.01 -2.75
C ALA A 292 -12.13 2.60 -1.28
N CYS A 293 -11.10 2.96 -0.52
CA CYS A 293 -10.94 2.68 0.90
C CYS A 293 -10.55 3.94 1.67
N ALA A 294 -11.44 4.46 2.51
CA ALA A 294 -11.07 5.53 3.43
C ALA A 294 -10.29 4.93 4.62
N LYS A 295 -9.04 5.37 4.83
CA LYS A 295 -8.13 4.80 5.84
C LYS A 295 -7.34 5.87 6.64
N HIS A 296 -6.93 5.61 7.88
CA HIS A 296 -7.22 4.45 8.72
C HIS A 296 -8.11 4.82 9.92
N PHE A 297 -9.25 4.17 10.04
CA PHE A 297 -10.32 4.53 10.98
C PHE A 297 -9.92 4.11 12.41
N VAL A 298 -9.77 5.03 13.37
CA VAL A 298 -9.76 6.50 13.24
C VAL A 298 -8.77 7.07 14.23
N GLY A 299 -8.18 8.21 13.90
CA GLY A 299 -7.23 8.91 14.77
C GLY A 299 -5.78 8.49 14.55
N ASP A 300 -5.48 7.80 13.45
CA ASP A 300 -4.12 7.40 13.04
C ASP A 300 -3.14 8.58 13.00
N GLY A 301 -3.54 9.74 12.49
CA GLY A 301 -2.69 10.94 12.47
C GLY A 301 -2.51 11.67 13.80
N GLY A 302 -3.12 11.19 14.90
CA GLY A 302 -3.13 11.85 16.21
C GLY A 302 -2.29 11.15 17.28
N THR A 303 -1.44 10.21 16.91
CA THR A 303 -0.71 9.39 17.88
C THR A 303 0.28 10.22 18.69
N THR A 304 0.50 9.80 19.94
CA THR A 304 1.39 10.47 20.89
C THR A 304 2.80 10.57 20.30
N LYS A 305 3.32 11.81 20.21
CA LYS A 305 4.63 12.16 19.61
C LYS A 305 4.78 11.75 18.14
N GLY A 306 3.68 11.46 17.45
CA GLY A 306 3.68 10.96 16.08
C GLY A 306 4.33 9.59 15.94
N ILE A 307 4.29 8.73 16.97
CA ILE A 307 4.79 7.35 16.85
C ILE A 307 3.75 6.51 16.09
N ASP A 308 4.18 5.82 15.05
CA ASP A 308 3.32 4.97 14.23
C ASP A 308 2.66 3.87 15.06
N GLU A 309 1.42 3.52 14.70
CA GLU A 309 0.59 2.50 15.39
C GLU A 309 0.30 2.73 16.89
N ASN A 310 0.72 3.88 17.44
CA ASN A 310 0.69 4.15 18.87
C ASN A 310 -0.69 4.62 19.36
N ASN A 311 -0.76 5.18 20.57
CA ASN A 311 -1.98 5.64 21.19
C ASN A 311 -2.26 7.11 20.86
N THR A 312 -3.45 7.37 20.34
CA THR A 312 -4.04 8.70 20.17
C THR A 312 -4.78 9.06 21.46
N VAL A 313 -4.23 10.00 22.21
CA VAL A 313 -4.75 10.44 23.51
C VAL A 313 -5.48 11.76 23.33
N ILE A 314 -6.81 11.69 23.24
CA ILE A 314 -7.67 12.84 22.97
C ILE A 314 -9.08 12.58 23.50
N ASP A 315 -9.77 13.61 23.94
CA ASP A 315 -11.18 13.48 24.30
C ASP A 315 -12.06 13.19 23.07
N VAL A 316 -13.32 12.82 23.32
CA VAL A 316 -14.26 12.47 22.26
C VAL A 316 -14.57 13.65 21.34
N ASN A 317 -14.57 14.89 21.86
CA ASN A 317 -14.84 16.07 21.04
C ASN A 317 -13.70 16.32 20.06
N GLY A 318 -12.46 16.23 20.51
CA GLY A 318 -11.27 16.32 19.68
C GLY A 318 -11.22 15.23 18.63
N LEU A 319 -11.50 13.97 18.99
CA LEU A 319 -11.58 12.87 18.02
C LEU A 319 -12.64 13.16 16.93
N LEU A 320 -13.84 13.59 17.34
CA LEU A 320 -14.95 13.86 16.43
C LEU A 320 -14.78 15.13 15.59
N ASN A 321 -14.10 16.15 16.11
CA ASN A 321 -13.89 17.42 15.41
C ASN A 321 -12.66 17.41 14.50
N ILE A 322 -11.63 16.62 14.82
CA ILE A 322 -10.37 16.60 14.04
C ILE A 322 -10.31 15.35 13.15
N HIS A 323 -10.48 14.16 13.71
CA HIS A 323 -10.14 12.91 13.00
C HIS A 323 -11.34 12.22 12.33
N MET A 324 -12.57 12.53 12.73
CA MET A 324 -13.79 11.95 12.18
C MET A 324 -14.38 12.64 10.93
N PRO A 325 -14.27 13.97 10.72
CA PRO A 325 -15.08 14.67 9.70
C PRO A 325 -14.94 14.11 8.28
N ALA A 326 -13.72 13.76 7.84
CA ALA A 326 -13.49 13.22 6.51
C ALA A 326 -14.13 11.83 6.28
N TYR A 327 -14.37 11.04 7.35
CA TYR A 327 -15.12 9.79 7.23
C TYR A 327 -16.59 10.05 6.91
N ILE A 328 -17.19 11.09 7.50
CA ILE A 328 -18.57 11.48 7.22
C ILE A 328 -18.71 11.82 5.73
N ASP A 329 -17.83 12.66 5.21
CA ASP A 329 -17.83 13.05 3.79
C ASP A 329 -17.59 11.85 2.86
N SER A 330 -16.65 10.97 3.23
CA SER A 330 -16.37 9.73 2.48
C SER A 330 -17.60 8.83 2.38
N ILE A 331 -18.34 8.66 3.48
CA ILE A 331 -19.57 7.86 3.54
C ILE A 331 -20.69 8.52 2.72
N LEU A 332 -20.80 9.85 2.74
CA LEU A 332 -21.77 10.60 1.93
C LEU A 332 -21.49 10.53 0.43
N LYS A 333 -20.21 10.37 0.05
CA LYS A 333 -19.72 10.14 -1.32
C LYS A 333 -19.76 8.66 -1.74
N GLY A 334 -20.23 7.78 -0.86
CA GLY A 334 -20.45 6.36 -1.16
C GLY A 334 -19.17 5.52 -1.17
N VAL A 335 -18.16 5.87 -0.35
CA VAL A 335 -16.94 5.05 -0.21
C VAL A 335 -17.29 3.57 0.04
N SER A 336 -16.62 2.68 -0.68
CA SER A 336 -16.97 1.26 -0.68
C SER A 336 -16.46 0.53 0.56
N THR A 337 -15.29 0.90 1.06
CA THR A 337 -14.65 0.23 2.19
C THR A 337 -14.02 1.24 3.15
N ILE A 338 -13.83 0.81 4.39
CA ILE A 338 -13.09 1.56 5.41
C ILE A 338 -12.09 0.60 6.07
N MET A 339 -10.83 0.99 6.12
CA MET A 339 -9.77 0.23 6.79
C MET A 339 -9.58 0.78 8.20
N VAL A 340 -9.44 -0.10 9.18
CA VAL A 340 -9.25 0.27 10.60
C VAL A 340 -7.77 0.47 10.92
N SER A 341 -7.45 1.50 11.70
CA SER A 341 -6.09 1.87 12.10
C SER A 341 -5.48 0.90 13.10
N TYR A 342 -4.16 0.65 13.02
CA TYR A 342 -3.41 -0.05 14.08
C TYR A 342 -3.44 0.66 15.45
N SER A 343 -3.64 1.99 15.41
CA SER A 343 -3.57 2.86 16.58
C SER A 343 -4.58 2.45 17.66
N SER A 344 -4.34 2.97 18.86
CA SER A 344 -5.32 2.95 19.94
C SER A 344 -5.95 4.32 20.09
N TRP A 345 -7.18 4.38 20.58
CA TRP A 345 -7.77 5.61 21.11
C TRP A 345 -7.93 5.47 22.62
N ASN A 346 -7.26 6.34 23.39
CA ASN A 346 -7.24 6.32 24.85
C ASN A 346 -6.97 4.92 25.43
N GLY A 347 -6.00 4.21 24.87
CA GLY A 347 -5.54 2.88 25.29
C GLY A 347 -6.34 1.69 24.73
N LYS A 348 -7.45 1.92 24.02
CA LYS A 348 -8.23 0.86 23.37
C LYS A 348 -7.84 0.70 21.91
N ARG A 349 -7.29 -0.46 21.54
CA ARG A 349 -6.96 -0.82 20.15
C ARG A 349 -8.16 -0.64 19.22
N MET A 350 -7.96 0.06 18.11
CA MET A 350 -9.05 0.36 17.17
C MET A 350 -9.65 -0.91 16.56
N HIS A 351 -8.85 -1.94 16.23
CA HIS A 351 -9.35 -3.24 15.75
C HIS A 351 -10.24 -4.00 16.74
N ALA A 352 -10.19 -3.68 18.04
CA ALA A 352 -11.07 -4.23 19.06
C ALA A 352 -12.15 -3.22 19.52
N ASN A 353 -12.26 -2.06 18.88
CA ASN A 353 -13.13 -0.97 19.33
C ASN A 353 -14.56 -1.08 18.75
N ARG A 354 -15.38 -1.93 19.38
CA ARG A 354 -16.78 -2.13 18.99
C ARG A 354 -17.62 -0.85 19.00
N ASP A 355 -17.36 0.05 19.93
CA ASP A 355 -18.16 1.25 20.11
C ASP A 355 -17.98 2.20 18.92
N LEU A 356 -16.75 2.34 18.42
CA LEU A 356 -16.48 3.13 17.22
C LEU A 356 -16.82 2.38 15.93
N ILE A 357 -16.43 1.12 15.77
CA ILE A 357 -16.65 0.38 14.51
C ILE A 357 -18.13 0.06 14.32
N THR A 358 -18.75 -0.59 15.31
CA THR A 358 -20.16 -1.00 15.21
C THR A 358 -21.11 0.10 15.66
N GLY A 359 -20.87 0.70 16.83
CA GLY A 359 -21.77 1.71 17.40
C GLY A 359 -21.81 2.99 16.58
N PHE A 360 -20.64 3.56 16.28
CA PHE A 360 -20.54 4.84 15.58
C PHE A 360 -20.56 4.69 14.06
N LEU A 361 -19.59 3.99 13.47
CA LEU A 361 -19.41 3.91 12.02
C LEU A 361 -20.59 3.18 11.34
N LYS A 362 -20.88 1.94 11.75
CA LYS A 362 -22.00 1.18 11.18
C LYS A 362 -23.36 1.65 11.70
N GLY A 363 -23.44 1.98 12.98
CA GLY A 363 -24.68 2.32 13.69
C GLY A 363 -25.13 3.76 13.48
N LYS A 364 -24.30 4.75 13.83
CA LYS A 364 -24.63 6.18 13.76
C LYS A 364 -24.46 6.75 12.36
N LEU A 365 -23.30 6.55 11.72
CA LEU A 365 -23.01 7.05 10.37
C LEU A 365 -23.67 6.20 9.26
N LYS A 366 -24.29 5.07 9.64
CA LYS A 366 -25.00 4.17 8.73
C LYS A 366 -24.14 3.65 7.58
N PHE A 367 -22.83 3.50 7.77
CA PHE A 367 -21.95 2.91 6.77
C PHE A 367 -22.41 1.49 6.41
N ARG A 368 -22.64 1.24 5.11
CA ARG A 368 -23.13 -0.05 4.56
C ARG A 368 -22.13 -0.75 3.65
N GLY A 369 -20.95 -0.18 3.42
CA GLY A 369 -19.81 -0.90 2.86
C GLY A 369 -19.27 -1.93 3.84
N PHE A 370 -18.09 -2.49 3.54
CA PHE A 370 -17.41 -3.41 4.45
C PHE A 370 -16.20 -2.75 5.12
N VAL A 371 -15.96 -3.15 6.37
CA VAL A 371 -14.83 -2.72 7.19
C VAL A 371 -13.72 -3.75 7.08
N ILE A 372 -12.52 -3.35 6.68
CA ILE A 372 -11.36 -4.23 6.53
C ILE A 372 -10.35 -3.95 7.64
N SER A 373 -9.65 -4.98 8.14
CA SER A 373 -8.48 -4.76 8.99
C SER A 373 -7.31 -4.20 8.17
N ASP A 374 -6.30 -3.70 8.86
CA ASP A 374 -4.99 -3.47 8.27
C ASP A 374 -4.19 -4.80 8.28
N TRP A 375 -2.99 -4.82 7.70
CA TRP A 375 -2.13 -6.00 7.60
C TRP A 375 -1.76 -6.57 8.98
N GLU A 376 -2.16 -7.81 9.28
CA GLU A 376 -1.88 -8.47 10.58
C GLU A 376 -2.39 -7.65 11.79
N ALA A 377 -3.33 -6.74 11.59
CA ALA A 377 -3.66 -5.79 12.64
C ALA A 377 -4.44 -6.41 13.80
N ILE A 378 -5.15 -7.52 13.57
CA ILE A 378 -5.80 -8.27 14.65
C ILE A 378 -4.76 -8.94 15.54
N ASP A 379 -3.62 -9.36 14.99
CA ASP A 379 -2.50 -9.95 15.70
C ASP A 379 -1.94 -8.98 16.75
N LYS A 380 -1.92 -7.69 16.41
CA LYS A 380 -1.48 -6.56 17.26
C LYS A 380 -2.53 -6.09 18.27
N ILE A 381 -3.69 -6.76 18.40
CA ILE A 381 -4.65 -6.48 19.48
C ILE A 381 -4.06 -6.84 20.85
N THR A 382 -3.24 -7.89 20.92
CA THR A 382 -2.57 -8.32 22.16
C THR A 382 -1.16 -7.77 22.24
N GLU A 383 -0.62 -7.68 23.46
CA GLU A 383 0.77 -7.32 23.73
C GLU A 383 1.44 -8.46 24.51
N PRO A 384 2.50 -9.11 23.97
CA PRO A 384 3.02 -8.97 22.61
C PRO A 384 2.00 -9.40 21.53
N PRO A 385 2.23 -9.03 20.25
CA PRO A 385 1.39 -9.50 19.15
C PRO A 385 1.24 -11.03 19.16
N ARG A 386 0.03 -11.50 18.85
CA ARG A 386 -0.36 -12.94 18.83
C ARG A 386 -0.29 -13.68 20.17
N ALA A 387 -0.04 -13.02 21.30
CA ALA A 387 -0.04 -13.65 22.63
C ALA A 387 -1.35 -14.42 22.93
N ASN A 388 -2.48 -13.96 22.39
CA ASN A 388 -3.73 -14.71 22.37
C ASN A 388 -4.48 -14.49 21.04
N TYR A 389 -4.06 -15.22 20.01
CA TYR A 389 -4.62 -15.07 18.67
C TYR A 389 -6.12 -15.42 18.57
N SER A 390 -6.60 -16.41 19.33
CA SER A 390 -8.03 -16.72 19.39
C SER A 390 -8.85 -15.54 19.92
N TYR A 391 -8.34 -14.86 20.97
CA TYR A 391 -8.93 -13.61 21.44
C TYR A 391 -8.86 -12.50 20.38
N SER A 392 -7.76 -12.38 19.63
CA SER A 392 -7.66 -11.40 18.53
C SER A 392 -8.74 -11.61 17.46
N VAL A 393 -8.98 -12.85 17.04
CA VAL A 393 -10.06 -13.20 16.11
C VAL A 393 -11.42 -12.84 16.70
N GLN A 394 -11.64 -13.23 17.97
CA GLN A 394 -12.88 -12.94 18.69
C GLN A 394 -13.16 -11.42 18.76
N ALA A 395 -12.19 -10.68 19.30
CA ALA A 395 -12.28 -9.25 19.54
C ALA A 395 -12.46 -8.46 18.24
N GLY A 396 -11.69 -8.79 17.20
CA GLY A 396 -11.78 -8.13 15.90
C GLY A 396 -13.13 -8.35 15.22
N VAL A 397 -13.60 -9.60 15.16
CA VAL A 397 -14.87 -9.92 14.49
C VAL A 397 -16.07 -9.38 15.27
N LEU A 398 -16.07 -9.46 16.60
CA LEU A 398 -17.13 -8.90 17.45
C LEU A 398 -17.10 -7.37 17.52
N ALA A 399 -15.95 -6.73 17.33
CA ALA A 399 -15.85 -5.28 17.20
C ALA A 399 -16.56 -4.77 15.95
N GLY A 400 -16.59 -5.57 14.88
CA GLY A 400 -17.34 -5.29 13.67
C GLY A 400 -16.53 -5.35 12.39
N LEU A 401 -15.30 -5.88 12.40
CA LEU A 401 -14.53 -6.09 11.17
C LEU A 401 -15.27 -7.07 10.24
N ASP A 402 -15.29 -6.78 8.94
CA ASP A 402 -15.99 -7.60 7.93
C ASP A 402 -15.03 -8.46 7.13
N MET A 403 -13.82 -7.95 6.87
CA MET A 403 -12.75 -8.64 6.15
C MET A 403 -11.44 -8.49 6.92
N ILE A 404 -10.69 -9.58 7.05
CA ILE A 404 -9.41 -9.60 7.79
C ILE A 404 -8.26 -9.76 6.79
N MET A 405 -7.23 -8.92 6.92
CA MET A 405 -6.06 -8.82 6.04
C MET A 405 -4.81 -9.46 6.67
N GLY A 406 -3.88 -9.91 5.83
CA GLY A 406 -2.50 -10.23 6.22
C GLY A 406 -2.32 -11.50 7.04
N GLN A 407 -3.21 -12.48 6.95
CA GLN A 407 -3.10 -13.66 7.80
C GLN A 407 -1.93 -14.56 7.37
N GLU A 408 -0.79 -14.49 8.10
CA GLU A 408 0.38 -15.36 7.92
C GLU A 408 -0.02 -16.83 7.82
N ASN A 409 -0.92 -17.24 8.72
CA ASN A 409 -1.54 -18.55 8.72
C ASN A 409 -3.06 -18.43 8.52
N LEU A 410 -3.47 -18.27 7.26
CA LEU A 410 -4.88 -18.29 6.87
C LEU A 410 -5.62 -19.56 7.35
N VAL A 411 -4.91 -20.68 7.50
CA VAL A 411 -5.52 -21.93 7.98
C VAL A 411 -6.00 -21.79 9.42
N GLU A 412 -5.10 -21.35 10.28
CA GLU A 412 -5.38 -21.06 11.69
C GLU A 412 -6.52 -20.06 11.86
N PHE A 413 -6.50 -18.93 11.14
CA PHE A 413 -7.57 -17.93 11.19
C PHE A 413 -8.95 -18.55 10.92
N LEU A 414 -9.06 -19.32 9.84
CA LEU A 414 -10.33 -19.90 9.40
C LEU A 414 -10.81 -21.01 10.35
N ASP A 415 -9.89 -21.81 10.90
CA ASP A 415 -10.25 -22.87 11.85
C ASP A 415 -10.71 -22.28 13.19
N ASP A 416 -10.02 -21.25 13.69
CA ASP A 416 -10.37 -20.56 14.93
C ASP A 416 -11.71 -19.82 14.79
N LEU A 417 -11.92 -19.05 13.71
CA LEU A 417 -13.19 -18.40 13.45
C LEU A 417 -14.35 -19.41 13.35
N ALA A 418 -14.16 -20.51 12.63
CA ALA A 418 -15.17 -21.56 12.51
C ALA A 418 -15.47 -22.22 13.86
N PHE A 419 -14.44 -22.47 14.67
CA PHE A 419 -14.60 -22.98 16.03
C PHE A 419 -15.43 -22.01 16.90
N GLN A 420 -15.09 -20.72 16.89
CA GLN A 420 -15.80 -19.71 17.68
C GLN A 420 -17.26 -19.56 17.28
N VAL A 421 -17.57 -19.66 15.98
CA VAL A 421 -18.96 -19.61 15.49
C VAL A 421 -19.74 -20.86 15.90
N ARG A 422 -19.18 -22.06 15.73
CA ARG A 422 -19.85 -23.32 16.13
C ARG A 422 -20.17 -23.39 17.62
N ASN A 423 -19.34 -22.75 18.45
CA ASN A 423 -19.51 -22.70 19.90
C ASN A 423 -20.30 -21.45 20.37
N ASN A 424 -20.94 -20.71 19.47
CA ASN A 424 -21.73 -19.51 19.77
C ASN A 424 -20.94 -18.38 20.48
N ILE A 425 -19.61 -18.39 20.41
CA ILE A 425 -18.75 -17.30 20.89
C ILE A 425 -18.91 -16.08 19.96
N ILE A 426 -18.93 -16.34 18.65
CA ILE A 426 -19.30 -15.36 17.62
C ILE A 426 -20.67 -15.76 17.08
N PRO A 427 -21.71 -14.91 17.23
CA PRO A 427 -23.03 -15.26 16.72
C PRO A 427 -23.05 -15.26 15.20
N MET A 428 -23.80 -16.19 14.60
CA MET A 428 -23.89 -16.31 13.14
C MET A 428 -24.40 -15.01 12.47
N SER A 429 -25.25 -14.25 13.17
CA SER A 429 -25.70 -12.92 12.70
C SER A 429 -24.55 -11.93 12.46
N ARG A 430 -23.42 -12.05 13.16
CA ARG A 430 -22.23 -11.23 12.93
C ARG A 430 -21.56 -11.61 11.61
N ILE A 431 -21.43 -12.91 11.33
CA ILE A 431 -20.89 -13.42 10.07
C ILE A 431 -21.81 -13.05 8.91
N ASP A 432 -23.13 -13.14 9.08
CA ASP A 432 -24.10 -12.71 8.07
C ASP A 432 -23.99 -11.21 7.74
N ASP A 433 -23.81 -10.34 8.76
CA ASP A 433 -23.56 -8.90 8.52
C ASP A 433 -22.27 -8.67 7.72
N ALA A 434 -21.17 -9.37 8.07
CA ALA A 434 -19.89 -9.26 7.38
C ALA A 434 -20.00 -9.68 5.90
N VAL A 435 -20.52 -10.88 5.66
CA VAL A 435 -20.69 -11.44 4.31
C VAL A 435 -21.65 -10.58 3.49
N LYS A 436 -22.76 -10.11 4.06
CA LYS A 436 -23.72 -9.21 3.38
C LYS A 436 -23.05 -7.91 2.92
N ARG A 437 -22.13 -7.35 3.70
CA ARG A 437 -21.39 -6.12 3.35
C ARG A 437 -20.38 -6.37 2.23
N ILE A 438 -19.61 -7.46 2.33
CA ILE A 438 -18.65 -7.87 1.30
C ILE A 438 -19.37 -8.10 -0.02
N LEU A 439 -20.43 -8.91 0.00
CA LEU A 439 -21.20 -9.22 -1.20
C LEU A 439 -21.88 -7.97 -1.77
N ARG A 440 -22.40 -7.07 -0.93
CA ARG A 440 -22.96 -5.78 -1.40
C ARG A 440 -21.96 -5.01 -2.24
N VAL A 441 -20.73 -4.82 -1.76
CA VAL A 441 -19.71 -4.09 -2.53
C VAL A 441 -19.41 -4.79 -3.86
N LYS A 442 -19.23 -6.12 -3.84
CA LYS A 442 -18.96 -6.91 -5.06
C LYS A 442 -20.09 -6.83 -6.09
N PHE A 443 -21.35 -6.89 -5.66
CA PHE A 443 -22.50 -6.73 -6.56
C PHE A 443 -22.62 -5.30 -7.07
N VAL A 444 -22.54 -4.30 -6.19
CA VAL A 444 -22.69 -2.88 -6.57
C VAL A 444 -21.64 -2.47 -7.61
N MET A 445 -20.42 -2.97 -7.50
CA MET A 445 -19.35 -2.65 -8.44
C MET A 445 -19.39 -3.45 -9.75
N GLY A 446 -20.37 -4.32 -9.94
CA GLY A 446 -20.52 -5.16 -11.14
C GLY A 446 -19.48 -6.26 -11.26
N LEU A 447 -18.90 -6.73 -10.15
CA LEU A 447 -17.83 -7.74 -10.16
C LEU A 447 -18.35 -9.13 -10.54
N PHE A 448 -19.63 -9.42 -10.32
CA PHE A 448 -20.27 -10.65 -10.77
C PHE A 448 -20.47 -10.66 -12.29
N GLU A 449 -20.78 -9.52 -12.89
CA GLU A 449 -20.99 -9.36 -14.32
C GLU A 449 -19.67 -9.26 -15.08
N ASN A 450 -18.65 -8.62 -14.50
CA ASN A 450 -17.34 -8.42 -15.11
C ASN A 450 -16.21 -8.91 -14.18
N PRO A 451 -16.12 -10.23 -13.91
CA PRO A 451 -15.14 -10.76 -12.96
C PRO A 451 -13.73 -10.80 -13.54
N LEU A 452 -13.58 -10.93 -14.87
CA LEU A 452 -12.30 -11.04 -15.55
C LEU A 452 -11.90 -9.69 -16.16
N ALA A 453 -10.60 -9.40 -16.12
CA ALA A 453 -10.00 -8.26 -16.78
C ALA A 453 -9.64 -8.58 -18.24
N ASP A 454 -9.58 -7.54 -19.06
CA ASP A 454 -9.07 -7.57 -20.43
C ASP A 454 -7.97 -6.49 -20.61
N LEU A 455 -7.38 -6.42 -21.80
CA LEU A 455 -6.31 -5.47 -22.11
C LEU A 455 -6.82 -4.14 -22.70
N SER A 456 -8.13 -3.88 -22.70
CA SER A 456 -8.70 -2.66 -23.31
C SER A 456 -8.21 -1.36 -22.65
N LEU A 457 -7.78 -1.43 -21.40
CA LEU A 457 -7.24 -0.31 -20.63
C LEU A 457 -5.70 -0.34 -20.50
N ALA A 458 -5.01 -1.29 -21.13
CA ALA A 458 -3.55 -1.43 -20.98
C ALA A 458 -2.79 -0.16 -21.39
N ASN A 459 -3.33 0.63 -22.34
CA ASN A 459 -2.77 1.91 -22.78
C ASN A 459 -2.93 3.06 -21.76
N GLN A 460 -3.73 2.88 -20.71
CA GLN A 460 -3.89 3.88 -19.66
C GLN A 460 -2.70 3.92 -18.70
N LEU A 461 -2.03 2.77 -18.51
CA LEU A 461 -0.88 2.64 -17.61
C LEU A 461 0.25 3.57 -18.05
N GLY A 462 0.56 4.59 -17.24
CA GLY A 462 1.60 5.56 -17.55
C GLY A 462 1.35 6.43 -18.78
N SER A 463 0.07 6.65 -19.16
CA SER A 463 -0.30 7.46 -20.34
C SER A 463 0.21 8.91 -20.25
N GLN A 464 0.46 9.54 -21.40
CA GLN A 464 0.97 10.91 -21.42
C GLN A 464 -0.03 11.89 -20.78
N GLU A 465 -1.33 11.69 -20.97
CA GLU A 465 -2.36 12.52 -20.35
C GLU A 465 -2.31 12.45 -18.81
N HIS A 466 -2.06 11.27 -18.25
CA HIS A 466 -1.93 11.09 -16.81
C HIS A 466 -0.62 11.71 -16.30
N ARG A 467 0.47 11.62 -17.06
CA ARG A 467 1.73 12.30 -16.75
C ARG A 467 1.61 13.82 -16.81
N GLU A 468 0.90 14.39 -17.78
CA GLU A 468 0.63 15.83 -17.81
C GLU A 468 -0.23 16.29 -16.63
N LEU A 469 -1.19 15.46 -16.19
CA LEU A 469 -1.94 15.71 -14.96
C LEU A 469 -1.04 15.64 -13.71
N ALA A 470 -0.12 14.68 -13.64
CA ALA A 470 0.85 14.59 -12.56
C ALA A 470 1.81 15.79 -12.56
N ARG A 471 2.30 16.23 -13.73
CA ARG A 471 3.09 17.46 -13.90
C ARG A 471 2.31 18.69 -13.43
N GLU A 472 1.02 18.79 -13.75
CA GLU A 472 0.14 19.84 -13.23
C GLU A 472 0.07 19.81 -11.70
N ALA A 473 -0.09 18.62 -11.12
CA ALA A 473 -0.15 18.45 -9.67
C ALA A 473 1.19 18.83 -9.01
N VAL A 474 2.32 18.45 -9.61
CA VAL A 474 3.65 18.86 -9.16
C VAL A 474 3.75 20.38 -9.12
N ARG A 475 3.53 21.08 -10.22
CA ARG A 475 3.69 22.56 -10.22
C ARG A 475 2.79 23.28 -9.20
N LYS A 476 1.57 22.76 -8.97
CA LYS A 476 0.63 23.30 -7.97
C LYS A 476 0.97 22.94 -6.53
N SER A 477 1.73 21.85 -6.29
CA SER A 477 2.10 21.41 -4.94
C SER A 477 3.33 22.13 -4.38
N LEU A 478 4.11 22.81 -5.22
CA LEU A 478 5.33 23.48 -4.80
C LEU A 478 5.02 24.74 -3.98
N VAL A 479 5.67 24.87 -2.82
CA VAL A 479 5.56 26.06 -1.98
C VAL A 479 6.87 26.83 -1.99
N LEU A 480 6.82 28.09 -2.43
CA LEU A 480 7.95 29.00 -2.34
C LEU A 480 8.02 29.59 -0.93
N LEU A 481 9.03 29.20 -0.16
CA LEU A 481 9.20 29.62 1.23
C LEU A 481 10.06 30.87 1.37
N LYS A 482 11.03 31.05 0.48
CA LYS A 482 11.92 32.20 0.43
C LYS A 482 12.26 32.53 -1.02
N ASN A 483 12.38 33.82 -1.35
CA ASN A 483 12.77 34.26 -2.70
C ASN A 483 13.57 35.57 -2.66
N GLY A 484 14.85 35.48 -2.34
CA GLY A 484 15.78 36.59 -2.13
C GLY A 484 16.20 36.72 -0.67
N LYS A 485 17.47 37.13 -0.43
CA LYS A 485 17.93 37.55 0.91
C LYS A 485 17.36 38.91 1.30
N VAL A 486 17.05 39.74 0.30
CA VAL A 486 16.33 41.01 0.43
C VAL A 486 15.09 40.92 -0.43
N THR A 487 13.93 41.29 0.13
CA THR A 487 12.61 41.13 -0.51
C THR A 487 12.45 41.89 -1.84
N SER A 488 13.27 42.92 -2.08
CA SER A 488 13.28 43.69 -3.32
C SER A 488 14.07 43.04 -4.47
N GLN A 489 14.77 41.92 -4.23
CA GLN A 489 15.60 41.24 -5.22
C GLN A 489 15.28 39.74 -5.28
N PRO A 490 14.16 39.34 -5.94
CA PRO A 490 13.80 37.94 -6.09
C PRO A 490 14.81 37.20 -6.98
N LEU A 491 15.06 35.92 -6.67
CA LEU A 491 15.86 35.03 -7.51
C LEU A 491 15.00 34.27 -8.52
N LEU A 492 13.82 33.81 -8.10
CA LEU A 492 12.86 33.11 -8.95
C LEU A 492 11.86 34.11 -9.57
N PRO A 493 11.49 33.93 -10.85
CA PRO A 493 11.90 32.84 -11.75
C PRO A 493 13.33 33.00 -12.30
N LEU A 494 14.02 31.87 -12.52
CA LEU A 494 15.37 31.81 -13.06
C LEU A 494 15.40 32.09 -14.56
N PRO A 495 16.43 32.79 -15.08
CA PRO A 495 16.59 32.98 -16.52
C PRO A 495 17.02 31.67 -17.19
N LYS A 496 16.26 31.26 -18.22
CA LYS A 496 16.54 30.04 -19.03
C LYS A 496 17.81 30.15 -19.86
N LYS A 497 18.23 31.36 -20.25
CA LYS A 497 19.40 31.62 -21.08
C LYS A 497 20.48 32.33 -20.26
N VAL A 498 21.51 31.58 -19.89
CA VAL A 498 22.73 32.07 -19.22
C VAL A 498 23.92 31.25 -19.72
N THR A 499 25.14 31.60 -19.33
CA THR A 499 26.32 30.88 -19.82
C THR A 499 26.44 29.47 -19.23
N LYS A 500 26.33 29.35 -17.91
CA LYS A 500 26.55 28.09 -17.20
C LYS A 500 25.82 28.06 -15.85
N ILE A 501 25.18 26.94 -15.53
CA ILE A 501 24.47 26.72 -14.26
C ILE A 501 24.96 25.44 -13.59
N LEU A 502 24.79 25.38 -12.27
CA LEU A 502 25.02 24.18 -11.47
C LEU A 502 23.67 23.58 -11.06
N VAL A 503 23.52 22.27 -11.25
CA VAL A 503 22.53 21.47 -10.56
C VAL A 503 23.28 20.54 -9.61
N ALA A 504 22.92 20.56 -8.33
CA ALA A 504 23.61 19.81 -7.29
C ALA A 504 22.64 19.15 -6.31
N GLY A 505 23.17 18.23 -5.49
CA GLY A 505 22.40 17.53 -4.47
C GLY A 505 22.00 16.12 -4.88
N ILE A 506 21.99 15.21 -3.91
CA ILE A 506 21.74 13.77 -4.10
C ILE A 506 20.30 13.46 -4.57
N HIS A 507 19.38 14.42 -4.49
CA HIS A 507 18.01 14.29 -4.98
C HIS A 507 17.82 14.83 -6.40
N ALA A 508 18.81 15.50 -6.99
CA ALA A 508 18.63 16.17 -8.27
C ALA A 508 18.42 15.20 -9.44
N ASP A 509 19.15 14.08 -9.45
CA ASP A 509 19.04 13.04 -10.47
C ASP A 509 18.68 11.66 -9.89
N ASN A 510 17.69 11.64 -8.99
CA ASN A 510 17.23 10.43 -8.33
C ASN A 510 15.69 10.37 -8.34
N LEU A 511 15.14 9.65 -9.32
CA LEU A 511 13.70 9.48 -9.53
C LEU A 511 13.04 8.82 -8.31
N GLY A 512 13.69 7.79 -7.76
CA GLY A 512 13.23 7.12 -6.55
C GLY A 512 13.07 8.05 -5.36
N TYR A 513 14.03 8.95 -5.14
CA TYR A 513 13.99 9.90 -4.02
C TYR A 513 12.90 10.96 -4.18
N GLN A 514 12.65 11.47 -5.40
CA GLN A 514 11.54 12.40 -5.62
C GLN A 514 10.15 11.74 -5.54
N CYS A 515 10.06 10.41 -5.69
CA CYS A 515 8.82 9.67 -5.50
C CYS A 515 8.54 9.33 -4.02
N GLY A 516 9.57 8.98 -3.25
CA GLY A 516 9.45 8.63 -1.83
C GLY A 516 8.94 7.20 -1.58
N GLY A 517 8.38 6.98 -0.38
CA GLY A 517 7.80 5.69 0.00
C GLY A 517 6.61 5.29 -0.86
N TRP A 518 6.19 4.03 -0.76
CA TRP A 518 5.11 3.45 -1.59
C TRP A 518 5.33 3.59 -3.09
N THR A 519 6.57 3.54 -3.58
CA THR A 519 6.87 3.58 -5.02
C THR A 519 7.70 2.37 -5.41
N ILE A 520 7.13 1.46 -6.21
CA ILE A 520 7.67 0.16 -6.63
C ILE A 520 7.90 -0.81 -5.47
N SER A 521 8.56 -0.38 -4.39
CA SER A 521 8.71 -1.10 -3.13
C SER A 521 7.96 -0.37 -2.01
N TRP A 522 7.70 -1.09 -0.92
CA TRP A 522 7.03 -0.56 0.27
C TRP A 522 7.71 0.71 0.83
N GLN A 523 9.01 0.61 1.14
CA GLN A 523 9.80 1.72 1.68
C GLN A 523 10.19 2.76 0.60
N GLY A 524 9.88 2.49 -0.67
CA GLY A 524 10.52 3.17 -1.79
C GLY A 524 11.97 2.72 -1.98
N ILE A 525 12.61 3.21 -3.02
CA ILE A 525 13.96 2.81 -3.42
C ILE A 525 14.60 3.94 -4.21
N GLY A 526 15.90 4.15 -4.05
CA GLY A 526 16.65 5.14 -4.84
C GLY A 526 17.02 4.64 -6.24
N GLY A 527 17.38 5.58 -7.12
CA GLY A 527 17.83 5.30 -8.48
C GLY A 527 16.77 5.60 -9.55
N ASN A 528 17.16 5.38 -10.81
CA ASN A 528 16.40 5.83 -11.98
C ASN A 528 15.84 4.68 -12.86
N ASP A 529 16.25 3.42 -12.62
CA ASP A 529 16.01 2.30 -13.54
C ASP A 529 14.80 1.42 -13.19
N LEU A 530 14.05 1.79 -12.15
CA LEU A 530 12.99 0.97 -11.55
C LEU A 530 11.57 1.42 -11.90
N THR A 531 11.41 2.59 -12.52
CA THR A 531 10.17 3.06 -13.15
C THR A 531 10.49 4.10 -14.24
N THR A 532 9.49 4.78 -14.78
CA THR A 532 9.67 5.82 -15.82
C THR A 532 9.16 7.16 -15.32
N GLY A 533 9.98 8.20 -15.53
CA GLY A 533 9.67 9.57 -15.17
C GLY A 533 10.80 10.51 -15.58
N THR A 534 10.68 11.77 -15.20
CA THR A 534 11.67 12.83 -15.43
C THR A 534 12.23 13.28 -14.08
N THR A 535 13.55 13.15 -13.90
CA THR A 535 14.26 13.68 -12.73
C THR A 535 14.29 15.21 -12.76
N ILE A 536 14.51 15.87 -11.61
CA ILE A 536 14.63 17.33 -11.55
C ILE A 536 15.82 17.82 -12.40
N LEU A 537 16.94 17.09 -12.44
CA LEU A 537 18.08 17.40 -13.32
C LEU A 537 17.67 17.38 -14.79
N ASN A 538 16.99 16.32 -15.22
CA ASN A 538 16.56 16.20 -16.62
C ASN A 538 15.49 17.24 -16.97
N ALA A 539 14.60 17.57 -16.04
CA ALA A 539 13.66 18.69 -16.18
C ALA A 539 14.37 20.03 -16.40
N VAL A 540 15.43 20.32 -15.63
CA VAL A 540 16.24 21.53 -15.83
C VAL A 540 16.89 21.53 -17.21
N LYS A 541 17.53 20.43 -17.62
CA LYS A 541 18.16 20.29 -18.95
C LYS A 541 17.15 20.52 -20.09
N ASN A 542 15.94 20.01 -19.94
CA ASN A 542 14.87 20.17 -20.93
C ASN A 542 14.33 21.61 -21.02
N THR A 543 14.52 22.42 -19.97
CA THR A 543 13.87 23.73 -19.84
C THR A 543 14.78 24.90 -20.21
N VAL A 544 16.09 24.78 -19.97
CA VAL A 544 17.04 25.85 -20.27
C VAL A 544 17.24 26.01 -21.78
N HIS A 545 17.68 27.21 -22.19
CA HIS A 545 18.04 27.46 -23.58
C HIS A 545 19.19 26.51 -24.01
N PRO A 546 19.23 25.99 -25.26
CA PRO A 546 20.27 25.05 -25.70
C PRO A 546 21.71 25.55 -25.57
N SER A 547 21.93 26.87 -25.50
CA SER A 547 23.25 27.47 -25.26
C SER A 547 23.68 27.49 -23.79
N THR A 548 22.78 27.21 -22.86
CA THR A 548 23.06 27.19 -21.42
C THR A 548 23.73 25.88 -21.06
N GLN A 549 24.98 25.93 -20.58
CA GLN A 549 25.65 24.73 -20.10
C GLN A 549 25.12 24.33 -18.71
N VAL A 550 24.56 23.12 -18.60
CA VAL A 550 24.13 22.54 -17.32
C VAL A 550 25.22 21.59 -16.81
N VAL A 551 25.85 21.97 -15.70
CA VAL A 551 26.79 21.09 -14.99
C VAL A 551 26.06 20.43 -13.83
N TYR A 552 26.14 19.10 -13.76
CA TYR A 552 25.64 18.32 -12.63
C TYR A 552 26.81 17.85 -11.78
N GLN A 553 26.72 18.07 -10.48
CA GLN A 553 27.61 17.47 -9.49
C GLN A 553 26.80 17.16 -8.25
N ASP A 554 26.75 15.90 -7.82
CA ASP A 554 25.94 15.45 -6.69
C ASP A 554 26.33 16.14 -5.38
N ASN A 555 27.62 16.16 -5.03
CA ASN A 555 28.16 16.73 -3.79
C ASN A 555 29.39 17.60 -4.09
N PRO A 556 29.21 18.82 -4.61
CA PRO A 556 30.31 19.72 -4.92
C PRO A 556 30.92 20.34 -3.66
N ASP A 557 32.25 20.46 -3.64
CA ASP A 557 32.95 21.27 -2.64
C ASP A 557 32.98 22.77 -3.04
N VAL A 558 33.40 23.61 -2.10
CA VAL A 558 33.48 25.08 -2.28
C VAL A 558 34.41 25.48 -3.44
N ASN A 559 35.51 24.76 -3.65
CA ASN A 559 36.52 25.10 -4.67
C ASN A 559 35.99 24.79 -6.08
N PHE A 560 35.26 23.69 -6.23
CA PHE A 560 34.56 23.35 -7.46
C PHE A 560 33.56 24.43 -7.84
N VAL A 561 32.73 24.89 -6.89
CA VAL A 561 31.72 25.93 -7.15
C VAL A 561 32.37 27.26 -7.53
N LYS A 562 33.44 27.67 -6.81
CA LYS A 562 34.17 28.93 -7.07
C LYS A 562 34.85 28.96 -8.45
N SER A 563 35.53 27.87 -8.81
CA SER A 563 36.35 27.82 -10.04
C SER A 563 35.53 27.77 -11.33
N ASN A 564 34.25 27.38 -11.25
CA ASN A 564 33.41 27.19 -12.44
C ASN A 564 32.57 28.42 -12.83
N HIS A 565 32.51 29.45 -11.99
CA HIS A 565 31.81 30.72 -12.23
C HIS A 565 30.34 30.55 -12.70
N PHE A 566 29.56 29.74 -11.97
CA PHE A 566 28.15 29.50 -12.26
C PHE A 566 27.32 30.78 -12.13
N SER A 567 26.34 30.98 -13.04
CA SER A 567 25.40 32.10 -12.97
C SER A 567 24.43 31.98 -11.79
N TYR A 568 24.00 30.76 -11.50
CA TYR A 568 23.23 30.36 -10.31
C TYR A 568 23.33 28.84 -10.12
N ALA A 569 22.89 28.37 -8.96
CA ALA A 569 22.79 26.94 -8.65
C ALA A 569 21.36 26.52 -8.26
N ILE A 570 21.00 25.29 -8.61
CA ILE A 570 19.81 24.58 -8.15
C ILE A 570 20.29 23.42 -7.28
N VAL A 571 20.05 23.49 -5.98
CA VAL A 571 20.45 22.46 -5.00
C VAL A 571 19.22 21.66 -4.60
N VAL A 572 19.19 20.37 -4.91
CA VAL A 572 18.06 19.47 -4.63
C VAL A 572 18.47 18.48 -3.55
N VAL A 573 17.89 18.62 -2.36
CA VAL A 573 18.23 17.83 -1.17
C VAL A 573 16.95 17.46 -0.41
N GLY A 574 17.04 16.54 0.54
CA GLY A 574 15.80 16.04 1.13
C GLY A 574 15.94 14.84 2.07
N GLU A 575 14.79 14.26 2.40
CA GLU A 575 14.70 12.97 3.07
C GLU A 575 14.89 11.83 2.04
N THR A 576 15.45 10.70 2.45
CA THR A 576 15.37 9.46 1.64
C THR A 576 13.97 8.86 1.72
N PRO A 577 13.57 7.98 0.80
CA PRO A 577 12.30 7.25 0.89
C PRO A 577 12.13 6.50 2.23
N TYR A 578 10.91 6.51 2.75
CA TYR A 578 10.48 5.76 3.94
C TYR A 578 8.97 5.52 3.88
N ALA A 579 8.49 4.52 4.60
CA ALA A 579 7.06 4.31 4.86
C ALA A 579 6.82 3.80 6.28
N GLU A 580 5.69 4.20 6.87
CA GLU A 580 5.23 3.70 8.18
C GLU A 580 6.27 3.96 9.29
N MET A 581 6.38 3.07 10.28
CA MET A 581 7.32 3.15 11.41
C MET A 581 8.78 3.45 11.04
N PHE A 582 9.23 3.09 9.83
CA PHE A 582 10.60 3.40 9.39
C PHE A 582 10.82 4.88 9.07
N GLY A 583 9.73 5.62 8.86
CA GLY A 583 9.74 7.07 8.71
C GLY A 583 9.62 7.83 10.03
N ASP A 584 9.37 7.17 11.16
CA ASP A 584 9.27 7.86 12.44
C ASP A 584 10.61 8.54 12.78
N SER A 585 10.57 9.84 13.08
CA SER A 585 11.80 10.60 13.31
C SER A 585 11.59 11.70 14.33
N ALA A 586 12.28 11.59 15.46
CA ALA A 586 12.31 12.62 16.49
C ALA A 586 13.15 13.86 16.08
N LYS A 587 14.01 13.72 15.05
CA LYS A 587 14.97 14.76 14.65
C LYS A 587 14.51 15.58 13.45
N LEU A 588 13.74 14.99 12.54
CA LEU A 588 13.22 15.63 11.32
C LEU A 588 14.29 16.38 10.50
N THR A 589 15.50 15.81 10.41
CA THR A 589 16.61 16.35 9.61
C THR A 589 16.67 15.68 8.24
N ILE A 590 17.02 16.45 7.21
CA ILE A 590 17.31 15.92 5.88
C ILE A 590 18.60 15.07 5.86
N ALA A 591 18.76 14.23 4.83
CA ALA A 591 19.92 13.34 4.70
C ALA A 591 21.23 14.10 4.40
N GLU A 592 22.35 13.58 4.89
CA GLU A 592 23.69 13.98 4.43
C GLU A 592 24.15 13.06 3.28
N PRO A 593 24.90 13.57 2.28
CA PRO A 593 25.27 14.97 2.11
C PRO A 593 24.06 15.81 1.67
N GLY A 594 23.78 16.89 2.40
CA GLY A 594 22.62 17.76 2.13
C GLY A 594 22.79 19.14 2.74
N PRO A 595 22.75 19.29 4.07
CA PRO A 595 23.18 20.50 4.76
C PRO A 595 24.58 20.99 4.37
N SER A 596 25.51 20.06 4.22
CA SER A 596 26.86 20.33 3.70
C SER A 596 26.83 20.91 2.29
N ILE A 597 26.01 20.35 1.40
CA ILE A 597 25.84 20.84 0.01
C ILE A 597 25.22 22.25 0.00
N ILE A 598 24.19 22.49 0.81
CA ILE A 598 23.59 23.83 0.95
C ILE A 598 24.67 24.83 1.35
N SER A 599 25.48 24.50 2.36
CA SER A 599 26.55 25.38 2.84
C SER A 599 27.63 25.64 1.78
N ASN A 600 28.10 24.58 1.10
CA ASN A 600 29.17 24.67 0.11
C ASN A 600 28.76 25.44 -1.14
N VAL A 601 27.51 25.28 -1.59
CA VAL A 601 27.01 25.89 -2.83
C VAL A 601 26.46 27.29 -2.57
N CYS A 602 25.50 27.43 -1.64
CA CYS A 602 24.81 28.70 -1.38
C CYS A 602 25.69 29.74 -0.67
N GLY A 603 26.79 29.31 -0.04
CA GLY A 603 27.81 30.22 0.48
C GLY A 603 28.66 30.89 -0.61
N VAL A 604 28.61 30.40 -1.85
CA VAL A 604 29.48 30.83 -2.95
C VAL A 604 28.72 31.47 -4.10
N VAL A 605 27.61 30.87 -4.51
CA VAL A 605 26.81 31.30 -5.66
C VAL A 605 25.34 31.44 -5.26
N LYS A 606 24.61 32.35 -5.91
CA LYS A 606 23.16 32.46 -5.70
C LYS A 606 22.49 31.12 -5.95
N CYS A 607 21.74 30.64 -4.96
CA CYS A 607 21.17 29.29 -5.02
C CYS A 607 19.66 29.28 -4.77
N VAL A 608 18.98 28.39 -5.47
CA VAL A 608 17.67 27.88 -5.03
C VAL A 608 17.86 26.51 -4.41
N VAL A 609 17.37 26.33 -3.19
CA VAL A 609 17.28 25.02 -2.53
C VAL A 609 15.88 24.47 -2.73
N VAL A 610 15.79 23.30 -3.35
CA VAL A 610 14.57 22.52 -3.53
C VAL A 610 14.60 21.36 -2.54
N VAL A 611 13.69 21.38 -1.57
CA VAL A 611 13.60 20.37 -0.51
C VAL A 611 12.57 19.30 -0.89
N VAL A 612 13.05 18.08 -1.12
CA VAL A 612 12.23 16.88 -1.35
C VAL A 612 11.99 16.20 0.00
N SER A 613 10.77 16.19 0.50
CA SER A 613 10.47 15.70 1.86
C SER A 613 9.02 15.27 2.00
N GLY A 614 8.74 14.32 2.90
CA GLY A 614 7.37 13.90 3.20
C GLY A 614 6.62 14.87 4.12
N ARG A 615 7.30 15.89 4.66
CA ARG A 615 6.85 16.70 5.79
C ARG A 615 7.77 17.91 5.99
N PRO A 616 7.37 18.91 6.80
CA PRO A 616 8.29 19.93 7.28
C PRO A 616 9.51 19.31 7.98
N VAL A 617 10.69 19.85 7.71
CA VAL A 617 12.00 19.39 8.21
C VAL A 617 12.81 20.56 8.77
N VAL A 618 13.82 20.27 9.59
CA VAL A 618 14.75 21.27 10.12
C VAL A 618 15.46 21.98 8.95
N ILE A 619 15.16 23.27 8.77
CA ILE A 619 15.76 24.09 7.71
C ILE A 619 16.27 25.46 8.21
N GLU A 620 15.79 25.91 9.38
CA GLU A 620 16.14 27.20 9.97
C GLU A 620 17.66 27.49 9.99
N PRO A 621 18.54 26.56 10.40
CA PRO A 621 19.98 26.82 10.47
C PRO A 621 20.62 27.23 9.15
N TYR A 622 20.02 26.86 8.02
CA TYR A 622 20.57 27.09 6.68
C TYR A 622 19.96 28.31 5.99
N LEU A 623 18.86 28.87 6.52
CA LEU A 623 18.08 29.91 5.85
C LEU A 623 18.89 31.15 5.50
N ALA A 624 19.89 31.52 6.30
CA ALA A 624 20.74 32.69 6.04
C ALA A 624 21.54 32.55 4.72
N ASN A 625 21.97 31.33 4.39
CA ASN A 625 22.77 31.05 3.19
C ASN A 625 21.90 30.96 1.94
N ILE A 626 20.68 30.47 2.07
CA ILE A 626 19.78 30.17 0.95
C ILE A 626 19.17 31.45 0.36
N ASP A 627 19.28 31.68 -0.95
CA ASP A 627 18.60 32.82 -1.60
C ASP A 627 17.13 32.52 -1.85
N ALA A 628 16.80 31.37 -2.46
CA ALA A 628 15.42 30.92 -2.61
C ALA A 628 15.23 29.50 -2.06
N LEU A 629 14.10 29.25 -1.39
CA LEU A 629 13.76 27.97 -0.78
C LEU A 629 12.41 27.49 -1.28
N VAL A 630 12.37 26.28 -1.82
CA VAL A 630 11.15 25.64 -2.33
C VAL A 630 10.93 24.34 -1.59
N ALA A 631 9.75 24.16 -1.00
CA ALA A 631 9.29 22.86 -0.55
C ALA A 631 8.63 22.13 -1.72
N ALA A 632 9.25 21.04 -2.16
CA ALA A 632 8.76 20.23 -3.28
C ALA A 632 7.95 19.01 -2.86
N TRP A 633 7.94 18.71 -1.56
CA TRP A 633 7.32 17.52 -1.00
C TRP A 633 7.91 16.24 -1.62
N LEU A 634 7.07 15.25 -1.92
CA LEU A 634 7.42 14.09 -2.74
C LEU A 634 6.66 14.23 -4.08
N PRO A 635 7.25 14.87 -5.10
CA PRO A 635 6.52 15.26 -6.32
C PRO A 635 6.16 14.08 -7.25
N GLY A 636 6.72 12.89 -7.07
CA GLY A 636 6.41 11.75 -7.95
C GLY A 636 7.22 11.75 -9.24
N SER A 637 6.69 11.18 -10.32
CA SER A 637 7.48 10.87 -11.53
C SER A 637 7.76 12.06 -12.44
N GLU A 638 7.03 13.17 -12.28
CA GLU A 638 7.00 14.26 -13.27
C GLU A 638 7.79 15.49 -12.80
N GLY A 639 9.10 15.34 -12.65
CA GLY A 639 10.01 16.40 -12.18
C GLY A 639 10.02 17.66 -13.08
N GLN A 640 9.50 17.56 -14.30
CA GLN A 640 9.27 18.70 -15.18
C GLN A 640 8.37 19.78 -14.53
N GLY A 641 7.42 19.39 -13.68
CA GLY A 641 6.58 20.35 -12.95
C GLY A 641 7.37 21.22 -11.96
N VAL A 642 8.56 20.78 -11.52
CA VAL A 642 9.47 21.60 -10.71
C VAL A 642 10.12 22.68 -11.57
N ALA A 643 10.65 22.31 -12.73
CA ALA A 643 11.27 23.27 -13.64
C ALA A 643 10.26 24.30 -14.17
N ASP A 644 9.01 23.88 -14.43
CA ASP A 644 7.92 24.75 -14.90
C ASP A 644 7.78 26.04 -14.06
N VAL A 645 7.90 25.94 -12.73
CA VAL A 645 7.78 27.12 -11.84
C VAL A 645 9.12 27.75 -11.49
N LEU A 646 10.21 26.99 -11.45
CA LEU A 646 11.55 27.54 -11.20
C LEU A 646 11.96 28.51 -12.31
N PHE A 647 11.59 28.22 -13.56
CA PHE A 647 11.91 29.03 -14.74
C PHE A 647 10.76 29.93 -15.19
N GLY A 648 9.65 29.94 -14.46
CA GLY A 648 8.56 30.90 -14.67
C GLY A 648 7.64 30.62 -15.85
N ASP A 649 7.58 29.39 -16.36
CA ASP A 649 6.49 28.99 -17.29
C ASP A 649 5.13 29.06 -16.58
N TYR A 650 5.14 28.76 -15.28
CA TYR A 650 4.02 28.94 -14.37
C TYR A 650 4.45 29.70 -13.11
N GLY A 651 3.49 30.31 -12.42
CA GLY A 651 3.70 30.93 -11.12
C GLY A 651 3.60 29.92 -9.96
N PHE A 652 4.37 30.14 -8.89
CA PHE A 652 4.14 29.43 -7.63
C PHE A 652 2.77 29.80 -7.05
N THR A 653 1.99 28.79 -6.67
CA THR A 653 0.63 28.95 -6.13
C THR A 653 0.39 28.17 -4.84
N GLY A 654 1.20 27.16 -4.55
CA GLY A 654 1.04 26.30 -3.38
C GLY A 654 1.08 27.07 -2.06
N LYS A 655 0.23 26.65 -1.12
CA LYS A 655 0.17 27.17 0.25
C LYS A 655 0.34 26.03 1.25
N LEU A 656 1.23 26.19 2.22
CA LEU A 656 1.51 25.20 3.26
C LEU A 656 0.22 24.62 3.83
N ALA A 657 0.04 23.31 3.73
CA ALA A 657 -1.05 22.56 4.36
C ALA A 657 -0.66 22.04 5.75
N ARG A 658 0.54 22.41 6.21
CA ARG A 658 1.13 22.04 7.48
C ARG A 658 1.96 23.21 8.01
N THR A 659 2.05 23.31 9.31
CA THR A 659 2.92 24.25 9.99
C THR A 659 4.38 23.83 9.83
N TRP A 660 5.25 24.77 9.46
CA TRP A 660 6.70 24.55 9.46
C TRP A 660 7.28 25.04 10.79
N PHE A 661 7.83 24.13 11.59
CA PHE A 661 8.39 24.42 12.91
C PHE A 661 9.77 25.10 12.80
N LYS A 662 10.17 25.84 13.85
CA LYS A 662 11.53 26.36 14.04
C LYS A 662 12.45 25.26 14.58
N SER A 663 12.04 24.67 15.70
CA SER A 663 12.69 23.50 16.33
C SER A 663 11.70 22.35 16.54
N VAL A 664 12.21 21.12 16.52
CA VAL A 664 11.43 19.91 16.84
C VAL A 664 10.90 19.92 18.28
N ASP A 665 11.50 20.71 19.17
CA ASP A 665 11.06 20.86 20.57
C ASP A 665 9.69 21.54 20.69
N GLN A 666 9.26 22.26 19.64
CA GLN A 666 7.92 22.86 19.59
C GLN A 666 6.83 21.80 19.34
N LEU A 667 7.18 20.59 18.94
CA LEU A 667 6.20 19.60 18.47
C LEU A 667 5.54 18.82 19.62
N PRO A 668 4.23 18.55 19.54
CA PRO A 668 3.32 18.91 18.45
C PRO A 668 2.87 20.38 18.52
N MET A 669 2.86 21.06 17.37
CA MET A 669 2.36 22.44 17.22
C MET A 669 1.65 22.57 15.88
N ASN A 670 0.39 23.00 15.91
CA ASN A 670 -0.49 23.09 14.75
C ASN A 670 -1.24 24.41 14.74
N VAL A 671 -1.77 24.79 13.57
CA VAL A 671 -2.60 26.00 13.44
C VAL A 671 -3.78 25.98 14.42
N GLY A 672 -3.93 27.07 15.17
CA GLY A 672 -4.96 27.24 16.19
C GLY A 672 -4.51 26.92 17.62
N ASP A 673 -3.32 26.36 17.82
CA ASP A 673 -2.79 26.10 19.17
C ASP A 673 -2.43 27.42 19.89
N PRO A 674 -2.59 27.53 21.23
CA PRO A 674 -2.26 28.77 21.96
C PRO A 674 -0.79 29.18 21.91
N HIS A 675 0.12 28.22 21.71
CA HIS A 675 1.57 28.40 21.67
C HIS A 675 2.12 28.39 20.24
N TYR A 676 1.32 28.82 19.28
CA TYR A 676 1.65 28.76 17.85
C TYR A 676 2.74 29.77 17.45
N ASP A 677 3.98 29.28 17.34
CA ASP A 677 5.17 30.06 16.94
C ASP A 677 5.96 29.41 15.79
N PRO A 678 5.40 29.37 14.57
CA PRO A 678 5.99 28.67 13.45
C PRO A 678 7.15 29.44 12.77
N LEU A 679 8.05 28.71 12.09
CA LEU A 679 9.02 29.29 11.17
C LEU A 679 8.30 29.79 9.90
N PHE A 680 7.44 28.95 9.33
CA PHE A 680 6.51 29.32 8.27
C PHE A 680 5.11 28.88 8.70
N PRO A 681 4.16 29.81 8.86
CA PRO A 681 2.82 29.47 9.35
C PRO A 681 2.05 28.65 8.32
N PHE A 682 1.04 27.92 8.79
CA PHE A 682 0.06 27.27 7.95
C PHE A 682 -0.55 28.28 6.96
N GLY A 683 -0.74 27.87 5.71
CA GLY A 683 -1.21 28.74 4.64
C GLY A 683 -0.15 29.68 4.05
N PHE A 684 1.09 29.68 4.57
CA PHE A 684 2.19 30.44 3.98
C PHE A 684 2.60 29.89 2.61
N GLY A 685 3.10 30.77 1.75
CA GLY A 685 3.65 30.43 0.45
C GLY A 685 3.73 31.68 -0.42
N LEU A 686 4.93 32.06 -0.82
CA LEU A 686 5.15 33.16 -1.75
C LEU A 686 4.66 32.77 -3.15
N THR A 687 4.32 33.78 -3.96
CA THR A 687 3.82 33.59 -5.32
C THR A 687 4.76 34.25 -6.32
N THR A 688 4.87 33.68 -7.51
CA THR A 688 5.50 34.33 -8.66
C THR A 688 4.48 34.50 -9.79
N LYS A 689 4.74 35.41 -10.72
CA LYS A 689 3.97 35.52 -11.96
C LYS A 689 4.71 34.77 -13.07
N PRO A 690 4.00 34.13 -14.02
CA PRO A 690 4.62 33.59 -15.22
C PRO A 690 5.38 34.67 -15.97
N VAL A 691 6.53 34.32 -16.54
CA VAL A 691 7.29 35.18 -17.46
C VAL A 691 6.71 34.97 -18.85
N LYS A 692 6.35 36.06 -19.55
CA LYS A 692 5.98 35.95 -20.97
C LYS A 692 7.22 35.52 -21.74
N SER A 693 7.14 34.36 -22.38
CA SER A 693 8.16 33.79 -23.27
C SER A 693 8.49 34.73 -24.41
#